data_AF-A0A8K9XCV9-F1
#
_entry.id   AF-A0A8K9XCV9-F1
#
_cell.length_a   1.000
_cell.length_b   1.000
_cell.length_c   1.000
_cell.angle_alpha   90.00
_cell.angle_beta   90.00
_cell.angle_gamma   90.00
#
_symmetry.space_group_name_H-M   'P 1'
#
loop_
_entity.id
_entity.type
_entity.pdbx_description
1 polymer ?
#
loop_
_entity_poly.entity_id
_entity_poly.type
_entity_poly.pdbx_seq_one_letter_code
_entity_poly.pdbx_strand_id
1 'polypeptide(L)'
;MSNILLSEVGWDEGFAIPVANAENKGLEDEVSKLQLENKLGGYKDRIQAMAEHLTNVRQELSQTQALCKAREKETESEMHFKALAEREVGRLRQEIAQLDNELGALREKKNAQENNIFKATQKLEELKSQLNWDQQTLDAWLEESAHKDEDTMAIIKYAQQDESRIRELTLLIEKMTLEANQKHKALDNELTETISAQIGLDKTAENFRQAHLERQELIHQWENTIEQMKKRDSEMQQCSMLESLKGTVDRAATDVESMRSQIKGAKLHNTALEEKLKTVTETTLSVEERAAQMEQVLKEEEQTIKDMDAQLHRHREVLFRESQEVQALRLKEKDSMAVLSGSRVALSNLDSRLSKLDQNSLKQQEIIYNQDFQIQLLERKMLRLRGEVNTEEKQVLEKKAQKLAHRLEEKKRTATMLTTQLKKLQVDRPLLYCRMKEAEKTGAEKSDLTTKIEELHLFNHISDKELKKLRLKKQDTMVEDNILKLEIKRLRDLLYNKADSVLSLEKRRLQLQTAMREREEEIKAHREMLNKQVKITDQERQGLSAEVHERLSKVDKMRKRYEIMTVSMAAPEGEEEKSQAYYVIKAAQEKEELQREGDDLDAKIRKMEKEIRALENTLHVVNSRNTTYRKSFNKVTESSEEYQEKLKLDEQKRAAEEKYKYKRRQIRELQEDIQGMNNTLDNLLQEEAIQNVRTEETQSHIMSLNRELVSQQEKLHRVTKQCSKLTKEIRSAKKAKEETFEERDIELRELKDFNKNINKMLLVAMEEQPDLRSALHMYFVQVSFFSFYYKNKQEVDPSHEVSFWMAFYSGLKKV
;
A
#
# COMPACT_ATOMS: atom_id res chain seq x y z
N MET A 1 104.51 -64.13 71.79
CA MET A 1 105.26 -63.75 73.00
C MET A 1 106.09 -64.94 73.51
N SER A 2 107.00 -65.44 72.67
CA SER A 2 107.86 -66.60 72.99
C SER A 2 109.30 -66.47 72.47
N ASN A 3 109.64 -65.38 71.75
CA ASN A 3 110.99 -65.19 71.16
C ASN A 3 111.96 -64.35 72.00
N ILE A 4 111.52 -63.74 73.10
CA ILE A 4 112.36 -62.82 73.89
C ILE A 4 113.17 -63.58 74.98
N LEU A 5 112.78 -64.81 75.33
CA LEU A 5 113.49 -65.66 76.30
C LEU A 5 114.47 -66.66 75.67
N LEU A 6 114.47 -66.81 74.34
CA LEU A 6 115.37 -67.72 73.61
C LEU A 6 116.66 -67.05 73.11
N SER A 7 116.76 -65.72 73.11
CA SER A 7 117.93 -64.98 72.63
C SER A 7 119.09 -64.85 73.63
N GLU A 8 118.87 -65.06 74.93
CA GLU A 8 119.93 -64.96 75.96
C GLU A 8 120.76 -66.25 76.14
N VAL A 9 120.33 -67.37 75.53
CA VAL A 9 121.04 -68.66 75.60
C VAL A 9 121.86 -68.95 74.33
N GLY A 10 121.88 -68.03 73.35
CA GLY A 10 122.67 -68.19 72.12
C GLY A 10 122.20 -69.34 71.22
N TRP A 11 120.90 -69.63 71.21
CA TRP A 11 120.28 -70.65 70.36
C TRP A 11 119.34 -69.96 69.34
N ASP A 12 119.87 -69.74 68.13
CA ASP A 12 119.22 -69.01 67.03
C ASP A 12 118.02 -69.77 66.41
N GLU A 13 117.07 -69.01 65.84
CA GLU A 13 115.98 -69.45 64.91
C GLU A 13 116.49 -70.03 63.56
N GLY A 14 117.74 -70.47 63.51
CA GLY A 14 118.39 -71.14 62.38
C GLY A 14 119.11 -72.43 62.73
N PHE A 15 119.06 -72.90 63.99
CA PHE A 15 119.70 -74.15 64.38
C PHE A 15 118.74 -75.34 64.27
N ALA A 16 118.95 -76.13 63.22
CA ALA A 16 118.36 -77.44 63.05
C ALA A 16 118.72 -78.34 64.25
N ILE A 17 117.70 -78.90 64.89
CA ILE A 17 117.85 -79.97 65.87
C ILE A 17 118.59 -81.12 65.16
N PRO A 18 119.71 -81.66 65.72
CA PRO A 18 120.46 -82.73 65.09
C PRO A 18 119.61 -83.99 64.94
N VAL A 19 119.09 -84.21 63.73
CA VAL A 19 118.29 -85.38 63.40
C VAL A 19 119.25 -86.55 63.14
N ALA A 20 119.23 -87.52 64.05
CA ALA A 20 119.77 -88.85 63.84
C ALA A 20 118.81 -89.62 62.92
N ASN A 21 119.32 -90.14 61.80
CA ASN A 21 118.64 -90.89 60.71
C ASN A 21 118.18 -90.04 59.50
N ALA A 22 118.63 -90.45 58.31
CA ALA A 22 118.28 -89.90 56.99
C ALA A 22 116.79 -90.01 56.63
N GLU A 23 116.03 -90.93 57.21
CA GLU A 23 114.58 -91.06 56.99
C GLU A 23 113.79 -89.87 57.52
N ASN A 24 114.17 -89.33 58.68
CA ASN A 24 113.45 -88.22 59.30
C ASN A 24 113.62 -86.90 58.54
N LYS A 25 114.71 -86.74 57.79
CA LYS A 25 114.94 -85.60 56.89
C LYS A 25 114.04 -85.66 55.65
N GLY A 26 113.78 -86.87 55.13
CA GLY A 26 112.83 -87.06 54.02
C GLY A 26 111.39 -86.73 54.41
N LEU A 27 110.98 -87.05 55.65
CA LEU A 27 109.64 -86.77 56.16
C LEU A 27 109.39 -85.26 56.41
N GLU A 28 110.39 -84.50 56.87
CA GLU A 28 110.26 -83.04 57.03
C GLU A 28 110.14 -82.30 55.68
N ASP A 29 110.88 -82.75 54.67
CA ASP A 29 110.79 -82.21 53.31
C ASP A 29 109.40 -82.51 52.69
N GLU A 30 108.81 -83.66 53.01
CA GLU A 30 107.47 -84.06 52.56
C GLU A 30 106.36 -83.23 53.24
N VAL A 31 106.46 -82.99 54.55
CA VAL A 31 105.51 -82.15 55.30
C VAL A 31 105.58 -80.67 54.85
N SER A 32 106.79 -80.13 54.64
CA SER A 32 106.97 -78.77 54.13
C SER A 32 106.39 -78.59 52.73
N LYS A 33 106.52 -79.62 51.88
CA LYS A 33 105.94 -79.63 50.53
C LYS A 33 104.41 -79.69 50.56
N LEU A 34 103.84 -80.53 51.42
CA LEU A 34 102.38 -80.62 51.61
C LEU A 34 101.76 -79.32 52.17
N GLN A 35 102.47 -78.60 53.04
CA GLN A 35 102.03 -77.29 53.52
C GLN A 35 102.04 -76.21 52.43
N LEU A 36 103.04 -76.23 51.54
CA LEU A 36 103.08 -75.34 50.37
C LEU A 36 101.99 -75.69 49.35
N GLU A 37 101.73 -76.98 49.12
CA GLU A 37 100.66 -77.46 48.24
C GLU A 37 99.27 -77.07 48.75
N ASN A 38 99.01 -77.16 50.06
CA ASN A 38 97.76 -76.69 50.65
C ASN A 38 97.57 -75.17 50.54
N LYS A 39 98.64 -74.38 50.73
CA LYS A 39 98.59 -72.92 50.52
C LYS A 39 98.34 -72.58 49.04
N LEU A 40 98.99 -73.28 48.11
CA LEU A 40 98.77 -73.16 46.67
C LEU A 40 97.34 -73.54 46.27
N GLY A 41 96.80 -74.62 46.85
CA GLY A 41 95.40 -75.03 46.68
C GLY A 41 94.43 -73.94 47.13
N GLY A 42 94.61 -73.42 48.35
CA GLY A 42 93.77 -72.32 48.87
C GLY A 42 93.86 -71.03 48.06
N TYR A 43 95.03 -70.67 47.54
CA TYR A 43 95.17 -69.54 46.61
C TYR A 43 94.50 -69.81 45.26
N LYS A 44 94.57 -71.05 44.76
CA LYS A 44 93.94 -71.44 43.50
C LYS A 44 92.41 -71.42 43.60
N ASP A 45 91.85 -71.94 44.69
CA ASP A 45 90.40 -71.90 44.95
C ASP A 45 89.91 -70.46 45.10
N ARG A 46 90.69 -69.59 45.77
CA ARG A 46 90.38 -68.16 45.88
C ARG A 46 90.44 -67.45 44.53
N ILE A 47 91.44 -67.74 43.70
CA ILE A 47 91.56 -67.18 42.34
C ILE A 47 90.38 -67.65 41.48
N GLN A 48 90.00 -68.93 41.58
CA GLN A 48 88.85 -69.48 40.86
C GLN A 48 87.55 -68.81 41.30
N ALA A 49 87.28 -68.70 42.60
CA ALA A 49 86.09 -68.03 43.12
C ALA A 49 86.05 -66.54 42.73
N MET A 50 87.19 -65.83 42.73
CA MET A 50 87.27 -64.44 42.26
C MET A 50 87.08 -64.32 40.74
N ALA A 51 87.55 -65.28 39.95
CA ALA A 51 87.34 -65.31 38.51
C ALA A 51 85.86 -65.57 38.17
N GLU A 52 85.21 -66.51 38.86
CA GLU A 52 83.78 -66.79 38.74
C GLU A 52 82.93 -65.59 39.18
N HIS A 53 83.31 -64.92 40.28
CA HIS A 53 82.66 -63.67 40.69
C HIS A 53 82.86 -62.56 39.65
N LEU A 54 84.05 -62.42 39.08
CA LEU A 54 84.32 -61.43 38.03
C LEU A 54 83.55 -61.72 36.74
N THR A 55 83.34 -63.00 36.38
CA THR A 55 82.44 -63.36 35.27
C THR A 55 80.99 -62.99 35.57
N ASN A 56 80.52 -63.23 36.80
CA ASN A 56 79.16 -62.84 37.21
C ASN A 56 79.00 -61.31 37.17
N VAL A 57 79.95 -60.54 37.70
CA VAL A 57 79.93 -59.07 37.65
C VAL A 57 79.93 -58.55 36.23
N ARG A 58 80.69 -59.16 35.31
CA ARG A 58 80.66 -58.81 33.87
C ARG A 58 79.31 -59.11 33.23
N GLN A 59 78.69 -60.23 33.60
CA GLN A 59 77.35 -60.60 33.13
C GLN A 59 76.30 -59.61 33.64
N GLU A 60 76.31 -59.26 34.92
CA GLU A 60 75.44 -58.23 35.51
C GLU A 60 75.64 -56.85 34.86
N LEU A 61 76.89 -56.46 34.59
CA LEU A 61 77.19 -55.24 33.86
C LEU A 61 76.60 -55.27 32.44
N SER A 62 76.71 -56.40 31.74
CA SER A 62 76.11 -56.56 30.41
C SER A 62 74.58 -56.50 30.44
N GLN A 63 73.95 -57.10 31.45
CA GLN A 63 72.49 -57.08 31.61
C GLN A 63 71.98 -55.68 31.94
N THR A 64 72.64 -54.98 32.86
CA THR A 64 72.31 -53.59 33.21
C THR A 64 72.51 -52.64 32.03
N GLN A 65 73.58 -52.79 31.26
CA GLN A 65 73.77 -52.03 30.01
C GLN A 65 72.67 -52.30 28.98
N ALA A 66 72.23 -53.55 28.82
CA ALA A 66 71.12 -53.89 27.93
C ALA A 66 69.81 -53.25 28.40
N LEU A 67 69.56 -53.23 29.71
CA LEU A 67 68.40 -52.59 30.31
C LEU A 67 68.43 -51.07 30.14
N CYS A 68 69.59 -50.43 30.34
CA CYS A 68 69.77 -48.99 30.05
C CYS A 68 69.45 -48.66 28.59
N LYS A 69 69.97 -49.44 27.64
CA LYS A 69 69.67 -49.25 26.21
C LYS A 69 68.18 -49.46 25.88
N ALA A 70 67.51 -50.39 26.55
CA ALA A 70 66.07 -50.57 26.39
C ALA A 70 65.30 -49.35 26.92
N ARG A 71 65.69 -48.80 28.07
CA ARG A 71 65.11 -47.57 28.64
C ARG A 71 65.35 -46.35 27.76
N GLU A 72 66.53 -46.22 27.15
CA GLU A 72 66.81 -45.15 26.18
C GLU A 72 65.85 -45.22 24.98
N LYS A 73 65.67 -46.42 24.40
CA LYS A 73 64.71 -46.63 23.30
C LYS A 73 63.25 -46.37 23.71
N GLU A 74 62.85 -46.79 24.91
CA GLU A 74 61.53 -46.46 25.46
C GLU A 74 61.34 -44.94 25.54
N THR A 75 62.33 -44.22 26.08
CA THR A 75 62.31 -42.75 26.19
C THR A 75 62.21 -42.08 24.81
N GLU A 76 62.97 -42.57 23.82
CA GLU A 76 62.87 -42.08 22.44
C GLU A 76 61.47 -42.31 21.85
N SER A 77 60.87 -43.47 22.12
CA SER A 77 59.51 -43.78 21.66
C SER A 77 58.46 -42.88 22.34
N GLU A 78 58.59 -42.59 23.64
CA GLU A 78 57.71 -41.67 24.37
C GLU A 78 57.83 -40.25 23.83
N MET A 79 59.05 -39.79 23.54
CA MET A 79 59.28 -38.49 22.91
C MET A 79 58.63 -38.39 21.53
N HIS A 80 58.68 -39.47 20.74
CA HIS A 80 57.98 -39.54 19.46
C HIS A 80 56.45 -39.48 19.63
N PHE A 81 55.88 -40.25 20.56
CA PHE A 81 54.45 -40.22 20.84
C PHE A 81 53.98 -38.86 21.34
N LYS A 82 54.77 -38.20 22.20
CA LYS A 82 54.50 -36.83 22.64
C LYS A 82 54.48 -35.85 21.47
N ALA A 83 55.45 -35.92 20.56
CA ALA A 83 55.50 -35.05 19.38
C ALA A 83 54.28 -35.26 18.45
N LEU A 84 53.82 -36.50 18.28
CA LEU A 84 52.59 -36.80 17.53
C LEU A 84 51.36 -36.20 18.22
N ALA A 85 51.24 -36.37 19.54
CA ALA A 85 50.13 -35.79 20.31
C ALA A 85 50.13 -34.25 20.25
N GLU A 86 51.28 -33.60 20.36
CA GLU A 86 51.41 -32.15 20.22
C GLU A 86 51.01 -31.66 18.83
N ARG A 87 51.38 -32.41 17.78
CA ARG A 87 50.97 -32.10 16.40
C ARG A 87 49.45 -32.23 16.22
N GLU A 88 48.84 -33.29 16.76
CA GLU A 88 47.39 -33.45 16.72
C GLU A 88 46.65 -32.37 17.50
N VAL A 89 47.15 -32.00 18.69
CA VAL A 89 46.61 -30.86 19.45
C VAL A 89 46.73 -29.56 18.66
N GLY A 90 47.85 -29.35 17.95
CA GLY A 90 48.03 -28.21 17.06
C GLY A 90 47.00 -28.18 15.93
N ARG A 91 46.76 -29.32 15.27
CA ARG A 91 45.74 -29.48 14.22
C ARG A 91 44.34 -29.17 14.75
N LEU A 92 43.96 -29.77 15.89
CA LEU A 92 42.65 -29.55 16.51
C LEU A 92 42.46 -28.09 16.93
N ARG A 93 43.50 -27.39 17.41
CA ARG A 93 43.42 -25.96 17.72
C ARG A 93 43.17 -25.11 16.48
N GLN A 94 43.77 -25.46 15.34
CA GLN A 94 43.51 -24.76 14.08
C GLN A 94 42.07 -24.99 13.60
N GLU A 95 41.56 -26.22 13.72
CA GLU A 95 40.18 -26.57 13.36
C GLU A 95 39.17 -25.85 14.26
N ILE A 96 39.41 -25.79 15.58
CA ILE A 96 38.59 -25.01 16.51
C ILE A 96 38.59 -23.52 16.12
N ALA A 97 39.76 -22.95 15.79
CA ALA A 97 39.85 -21.55 15.38
C ALA A 97 39.10 -21.27 14.06
N GLN A 98 39.14 -22.21 13.11
CA GLN A 98 38.36 -22.11 11.88
C GLN A 98 36.85 -22.13 12.17
N LEU A 99 36.40 -23.07 13.00
CA LEU A 99 34.99 -23.18 13.41
C LEU A 99 34.52 -21.94 14.18
N ASP A 100 35.35 -21.37 15.06
CA ASP A 100 35.03 -20.14 15.78
C ASP A 100 34.86 -18.95 14.82
N ASN A 101 35.71 -18.85 13.79
CA ASN A 101 35.58 -17.82 12.76
C ASN A 101 34.30 -18.00 11.93
N GLU A 102 33.96 -19.24 11.56
CA GLU A 102 32.71 -19.56 10.85
C GLU A 102 31.49 -19.24 11.71
N LEU A 103 31.52 -19.58 13.00
CA LEU A 103 30.48 -19.20 13.96
C LEU A 103 30.35 -17.67 14.10
N GLY A 104 31.46 -16.94 14.08
CA GLY A 104 31.48 -15.48 14.01
C GLY A 104 30.75 -14.96 12.78
N ALA A 105 31.13 -15.43 11.59
CA ALA A 105 30.49 -15.05 10.33
C ALA A 105 29.00 -15.40 10.28
N LEU A 106 28.61 -16.55 10.82
CA LEU A 106 27.20 -16.95 10.93
C LEU A 106 26.41 -16.04 11.88
N ARG A 107 27.02 -15.61 13.00
CA ARG A 107 26.39 -14.64 13.92
C ARG A 107 26.19 -13.28 13.24
N GLU A 108 27.18 -12.79 12.50
CA GLU A 108 27.06 -11.54 11.75
C GLU A 108 25.96 -11.63 10.68
N LYS A 109 25.91 -12.75 9.94
CA LYS A 109 24.86 -13.01 8.95
C LYS A 109 23.48 -13.07 9.59
N LYS A 110 23.36 -13.73 10.75
CA LYS A 110 22.11 -13.78 11.53
C LYS A 110 21.68 -12.37 11.94
N ASN A 111 22.58 -11.57 12.51
CA ASN A 111 22.27 -10.20 12.93
C ASN A 111 21.84 -9.33 11.73
N ALA A 112 22.49 -9.48 10.57
CA ALA A 112 22.09 -8.79 9.34
C ALA A 112 20.68 -9.21 8.88
N GLN A 113 20.35 -10.49 8.96
CA GLN A 113 19.01 -10.98 8.64
C GLN A 113 17.96 -10.50 9.64
N GLU A 114 18.24 -10.52 10.94
CA GLU A 114 17.34 -9.97 11.99
C GLU A 114 17.07 -8.48 11.75
N ASN A 115 18.10 -7.70 11.41
CA ASN A 115 17.94 -6.28 11.05
C ASN A 115 17.09 -6.08 9.79
N ASN A 116 17.25 -6.94 8.78
CA ASN A 116 16.43 -6.88 7.57
C ASN A 116 14.98 -7.26 7.84
N ILE A 117 14.75 -8.28 8.66
CA ILE A 117 13.41 -8.67 9.12
C ILE A 117 12.78 -7.51 9.88
N PHE A 118 13.50 -6.88 10.82
CA PHE A 118 13.00 -5.72 11.55
C PHE A 118 12.58 -4.57 10.61
N LYS A 119 13.43 -4.21 9.64
CA LYS A 119 13.10 -3.20 8.63
C LYS A 119 11.89 -3.58 7.76
N ALA A 120 11.78 -4.85 7.38
CA ALA A 120 10.65 -5.35 6.61
C ALA A 120 9.35 -5.32 7.41
N THR A 121 9.39 -5.71 8.69
CA THR A 121 8.25 -5.65 9.60
C THR A 121 7.80 -4.21 9.83
N GLN A 122 8.73 -3.26 9.98
CA GLN A 122 8.41 -1.84 10.09
C GLN A 122 7.70 -1.31 8.83
N LYS A 123 8.23 -1.63 7.64
CA LYS A 123 7.57 -1.27 6.37
C LYS A 123 6.19 -1.89 6.23
N LEU A 124 6.02 -3.13 6.71
CA LEU A 124 4.72 -3.81 6.69
C LEU A 124 3.72 -3.10 7.59
N GLU A 125 4.14 -2.63 8.76
CA GLU A 125 3.29 -1.86 9.67
C GLU A 125 2.92 -0.48 9.09
N GLU A 126 3.88 0.20 8.45
CA GLU A 126 3.63 1.43 7.69
C GLU A 126 2.57 1.20 6.60
N LEU A 127 2.71 0.15 5.78
CA LEU A 127 1.73 -0.21 4.75
C LEU A 127 0.35 -0.57 5.33
N LYS A 128 0.30 -1.26 6.48
CA LYS A 128 -0.97 -1.55 7.17
C LYS A 128 -1.67 -0.28 7.64
N SER A 129 -0.93 0.63 8.25
CA SER A 129 -1.49 1.92 8.69
C SER A 129 -1.98 2.75 7.51
N GLN A 130 -1.25 2.76 6.40
CA GLN A 130 -1.68 3.39 5.16
C GLN A 130 -2.95 2.74 4.60
N LEU A 131 -2.99 1.40 4.52
CA LEU A 131 -4.17 0.66 4.05
C LEU A 131 -5.40 0.95 4.92
N ASN A 132 -5.24 1.03 6.24
CA ASN A 132 -6.33 1.37 7.14
C ASN A 132 -6.84 2.80 6.91
N TRP A 133 -5.94 3.74 6.63
CA TRP A 133 -6.31 5.11 6.29
C TRP A 133 -7.01 5.20 4.93
N ASP A 134 -6.53 4.47 3.92
CA ASP A 134 -7.15 4.39 2.60
C ASP A 134 -8.55 3.77 2.69
N GLN A 135 -8.73 2.73 3.52
CA GLN A 135 -10.03 2.11 3.79
C GLN A 135 -11.01 3.11 4.43
N GLN A 136 -10.59 3.82 5.48
CA GLN A 136 -11.40 4.84 6.13
C GLN A 136 -11.79 5.97 5.17
N THR A 137 -10.84 6.37 4.31
CA THR A 137 -11.09 7.39 3.29
C THR A 137 -12.09 6.90 2.26
N LEU A 138 -11.98 5.64 1.80
CA LEU A 138 -12.93 5.03 0.88
C LEU A 138 -14.33 4.94 1.49
N ASP A 139 -14.45 4.48 2.73
CA ASP A 139 -15.73 4.36 3.42
C ASP A 139 -16.41 5.73 3.58
N ALA A 140 -15.64 6.78 3.93
CA ALA A 140 -16.15 8.14 4.00
C ALA A 140 -16.60 8.68 2.62
N TRP A 141 -15.89 8.35 1.54
CA TRP A 141 -16.31 8.70 0.18
C TRP A 141 -17.57 7.98 -0.26
N LEU A 142 -17.74 6.71 0.13
CA LEU A 142 -18.95 5.93 -0.16
C LEU A 142 -20.16 6.48 0.60
N GLU A 143 -20.00 6.84 1.88
CA GLU A 143 -21.05 7.52 2.66
C GLU A 143 -21.44 8.87 2.05
N GLU A 144 -20.45 9.71 1.71
CA GLU A 144 -20.71 11.00 1.05
C GLU A 144 -21.37 10.85 -0.32
N SER A 145 -21.02 9.80 -1.08
CA SER A 145 -21.69 9.49 -2.35
C SER A 145 -23.15 9.08 -2.11
N ALA A 146 -23.41 8.24 -1.12
CA ALA A 146 -24.76 7.82 -0.77
C ALA A 146 -25.63 9.02 -0.33
N HIS A 147 -25.08 9.94 0.46
CA HIS A 147 -25.77 11.17 0.84
C HIS A 147 -26.09 12.07 -0.37
N LYS A 148 -25.16 12.18 -1.33
CA LYS A 148 -25.43 12.93 -2.58
C LYS A 148 -26.50 12.25 -3.43
N ASP A 149 -26.54 10.93 -3.48
CA ASP A 149 -27.58 10.20 -4.18
C ASP A 149 -28.95 10.41 -3.50
N GLU A 150 -29.01 10.43 -2.16
CA GLU A 150 -30.22 10.79 -1.41
C GLU A 150 -30.69 12.22 -1.69
N ASP A 151 -29.77 13.19 -1.67
CA ASP A 151 -30.05 14.60 -1.98
C ASP A 151 -30.55 14.78 -3.41
N THR A 152 -29.92 14.12 -4.38
CA THR A 152 -30.37 14.17 -5.78
C THR A 152 -31.74 13.52 -5.96
N MET A 153 -32.03 12.41 -5.29
CA MET A 153 -33.38 11.84 -5.27
C MET A 153 -34.41 12.80 -4.66
N ALA A 154 -34.06 13.52 -3.59
CA ALA A 154 -34.93 14.53 -2.99
C ALA A 154 -35.19 15.70 -3.95
N ILE A 155 -34.16 16.19 -4.64
CA ILE A 155 -34.28 17.25 -5.65
C ILE A 155 -35.17 16.79 -6.82
N ILE A 156 -34.97 15.57 -7.34
CA ILE A 156 -35.80 15.01 -8.41
C ILE A 156 -37.26 14.91 -7.97
N LYS A 157 -37.52 14.48 -6.74
CA LYS A 157 -38.88 14.40 -6.19
C LYS A 157 -39.53 15.79 -6.12
N TYR A 158 -38.82 16.80 -5.64
CA TYR A 158 -39.34 18.17 -5.60
C TYR A 158 -39.56 18.74 -7.01
N ALA A 159 -38.64 18.49 -7.94
CA ALA A 159 -38.81 18.90 -9.33
C ALA A 159 -40.05 18.27 -9.98
N GLN A 160 -40.34 16.99 -9.72
CA GLN A 160 -41.56 16.34 -10.19
C GLN A 160 -42.83 16.94 -9.58
N GLN A 161 -42.78 17.29 -8.29
CA GLN A 161 -43.89 17.99 -7.61
C GLN A 161 -44.11 19.38 -8.23
N ASP A 162 -43.03 20.14 -8.46
CA ASP A 162 -43.09 21.45 -9.10
C ASP A 162 -43.61 21.35 -10.53
N GLU A 163 -43.18 20.36 -11.33
CA GLU A 163 -43.74 20.11 -12.66
C GLU A 163 -45.24 19.81 -12.63
N SER A 164 -45.71 19.04 -11.64
CA SER A 164 -47.14 18.78 -11.48
C SER A 164 -47.90 20.07 -11.15
N ARG A 165 -47.32 20.92 -10.29
CA ARG A 165 -47.92 22.19 -9.89
C ARG A 165 -47.92 23.22 -11.03
N ILE A 166 -46.85 23.27 -11.81
CA ILE A 166 -46.75 24.10 -13.02
C ILE A 166 -47.86 23.69 -14.00
N ARG A 167 -48.02 22.38 -14.26
CA ARG A 167 -49.10 21.89 -15.14
C ARG A 167 -50.49 22.30 -14.65
N GLU A 168 -50.78 22.19 -13.36
CA GLU A 168 -52.04 22.65 -12.78
C GLU A 168 -52.26 24.16 -12.97
N LEU A 169 -51.23 24.97 -12.72
CA LEU A 169 -51.30 26.42 -12.88
C LEU A 169 -51.45 26.83 -14.35
N THR A 170 -50.77 26.16 -15.27
CA THR A 170 -50.91 26.39 -16.71
C THR A 170 -52.34 26.10 -17.18
N LEU A 171 -52.93 24.98 -16.74
CA LEU A 171 -54.33 24.66 -17.03
C LEU A 171 -55.30 25.70 -16.46
N LEU A 172 -55.02 26.22 -15.25
CA LEU A 172 -55.83 27.28 -14.66
C LEU A 172 -55.73 28.59 -15.47
N ILE A 173 -54.53 28.95 -15.93
CA ILE A 173 -54.31 30.12 -16.79
C ILE A 173 -55.05 29.95 -18.12
N GLU A 174 -54.97 28.80 -18.77
CA GLU A 174 -55.74 28.51 -20.00
C GLU A 174 -57.24 28.63 -19.77
N LYS A 175 -57.76 28.11 -18.64
CA LYS A 175 -59.17 28.24 -18.30
C LYS A 175 -59.58 29.71 -18.11
N MET A 176 -58.81 30.47 -17.33
CA MET A 176 -59.11 31.87 -17.04
C MET A 176 -58.99 32.75 -18.29
N THR A 177 -58.03 32.49 -19.17
CA THR A 177 -57.89 33.20 -20.46
C THR A 177 -59.05 32.86 -21.40
N LEU A 178 -59.54 31.62 -21.41
CA LEU A 178 -60.70 31.23 -22.19
C LEU A 178 -61.99 31.90 -21.67
N GLU A 179 -62.18 31.96 -20.36
CA GLU A 179 -63.29 32.71 -19.73
C GLU A 179 -63.20 34.22 -20.03
N ALA A 180 -62.01 34.82 -19.94
CA ALA A 180 -61.79 36.23 -20.27
C ALA A 180 -62.13 36.52 -21.74
N ASN A 181 -61.70 35.67 -22.67
CA ASN A 181 -62.03 35.79 -24.09
C ASN A 181 -63.54 35.64 -24.36
N GLN A 182 -64.24 34.76 -23.64
CA GLN A 182 -65.70 34.65 -23.73
C GLN A 182 -66.39 35.92 -23.25
N LYS A 183 -65.93 36.51 -22.14
CA LYS A 183 -66.45 37.79 -21.63
C LYS A 183 -66.16 38.95 -22.58
N HIS A 184 -64.98 38.99 -23.19
CA HIS A 184 -64.65 40.00 -24.19
C HIS A 184 -65.56 39.91 -25.42
N LYS A 185 -65.77 38.70 -25.95
CA LYS A 185 -66.71 38.48 -27.07
C LYS A 185 -68.14 38.90 -26.71
N ALA A 186 -68.60 38.59 -25.49
CA ALA A 186 -69.91 39.03 -25.03
C ALA A 186 -70.00 40.55 -24.97
N LEU A 187 -68.96 41.23 -24.46
CA LEU A 187 -68.89 42.69 -24.42
C LEU A 187 -68.90 43.31 -25.83
N ASP A 188 -68.12 42.75 -26.76
CA ASP A 188 -68.10 43.22 -28.15
C ASP A 188 -69.48 43.11 -28.79
N ASN A 189 -70.19 42.00 -28.55
CA ASN A 189 -71.56 41.82 -29.04
C ASN A 189 -72.51 42.89 -28.46
N GLU A 190 -72.53 43.09 -27.14
CA GLU A 190 -73.35 44.12 -26.49
C GLU A 190 -73.01 45.54 -26.98
N LEU A 191 -71.72 45.81 -27.23
CA LEU A 191 -71.27 47.07 -27.81
C LEU A 191 -71.80 47.25 -29.23
N THR A 192 -71.73 46.22 -30.08
CA THR A 192 -72.29 46.28 -31.43
C THR A 192 -73.81 46.45 -31.43
N GLU A 193 -74.52 45.80 -30.53
CA GLU A 193 -75.96 45.96 -30.34
C GLU A 193 -76.29 47.40 -29.91
N THR A 194 -75.56 47.94 -28.94
CA THR A 194 -75.72 49.32 -28.47
C THR A 194 -75.45 50.34 -29.58
N ILE A 195 -74.37 50.17 -30.35
CA ILE A 195 -74.05 51.03 -31.50
C ILE A 195 -75.16 50.94 -32.55
N SER A 196 -75.66 49.74 -32.84
CA SER A 196 -76.75 49.55 -33.80
C SER A 196 -78.04 50.24 -33.35
N ALA A 197 -78.37 50.17 -32.06
CA ALA A 197 -79.51 50.86 -31.47
C ALA A 197 -79.34 52.38 -31.51
N GLN A 198 -78.12 52.88 -31.22
CA GLN A 198 -77.78 54.30 -31.32
C GLN A 198 -77.96 54.82 -32.75
N ILE A 199 -77.43 54.10 -33.75
CA ILE A 199 -77.60 54.45 -35.18
C ILE A 199 -79.09 54.45 -35.54
N GLY A 200 -79.85 53.46 -35.07
CA GLY A 200 -81.31 53.41 -35.23
C GLY A 200 -82.00 54.64 -34.66
N LEU A 201 -81.66 55.03 -33.43
CA LEU A 201 -82.19 56.23 -32.77
C LEU A 201 -81.83 57.51 -33.52
N ASP A 202 -80.57 57.69 -33.92
CA ASP A 202 -80.14 58.86 -34.69
C ASP A 202 -80.87 58.95 -36.02
N LYS A 203 -81.09 57.82 -36.70
CA LYS A 203 -81.88 57.78 -37.93
C LYS A 203 -83.34 58.15 -37.68
N THR A 204 -83.95 57.68 -36.59
CA THR A 204 -85.30 58.11 -36.23
C THR A 204 -85.37 59.59 -35.88
N ALA A 205 -84.38 60.13 -35.17
CA ALA A 205 -84.30 61.55 -34.84
C ALA A 205 -84.16 62.41 -36.11
N GLU A 206 -83.37 61.97 -37.09
CA GLU A 206 -83.26 62.64 -38.39
C GLU A 206 -84.59 62.61 -39.14
N ASN A 207 -85.27 61.46 -39.18
CA ASN A 207 -86.60 61.36 -39.78
C ASN A 207 -87.62 62.29 -39.07
N PHE A 208 -87.53 62.44 -37.74
CA PHE A 208 -88.37 63.39 -37.01
C PHE A 208 -88.07 64.85 -37.37
N ARG A 209 -86.80 65.24 -37.51
CA ARG A 209 -86.43 66.58 -37.98
C ARG A 209 -86.96 66.83 -39.39
N GLN A 210 -86.82 65.86 -40.28
CA GLN A 210 -87.33 65.94 -41.64
C GLN A 210 -88.86 66.10 -41.65
N ALA A 211 -89.59 65.26 -40.92
CA ALA A 211 -91.05 65.38 -40.79
C ALA A 211 -91.47 66.72 -40.17
N HIS A 212 -90.68 67.27 -39.25
CA HIS A 212 -90.95 68.59 -38.66
C HIS A 212 -90.73 69.73 -39.67
N LEU A 213 -89.68 69.65 -40.50
CA LEU A 213 -89.43 70.61 -41.58
C LEU A 213 -90.56 70.54 -42.62
N GLU A 214 -90.95 69.35 -43.05
CA GLU A 214 -92.07 69.14 -43.97
C GLU A 214 -93.38 69.69 -43.40
N ARG A 215 -93.63 69.51 -42.09
CA ARG A 215 -94.76 70.12 -41.40
C ARG A 215 -94.66 71.65 -41.37
N GLN A 216 -93.49 72.23 -41.09
CA GLN A 216 -93.31 73.68 -41.10
C GLN A 216 -93.52 74.27 -42.49
N GLU A 217 -93.01 73.61 -43.52
CA GLU A 217 -93.21 73.99 -44.92
C GLU A 217 -94.69 73.93 -45.28
N LEU A 218 -95.41 72.89 -44.86
CA LEU A 218 -96.86 72.79 -45.05
C LEU A 218 -97.58 73.93 -44.31
N ILE A 219 -97.21 74.24 -43.06
CA ILE A 219 -97.78 75.38 -42.33
C ILE A 219 -97.51 76.69 -43.07
N HIS A 220 -96.30 76.91 -43.58
CA HIS A 220 -95.96 78.12 -44.32
C HIS A 220 -96.75 78.21 -45.64
N GLN A 221 -96.93 77.09 -46.34
CA GLN A 221 -97.82 77.01 -47.51
C GLN A 221 -99.27 77.34 -47.13
N TRP A 222 -99.75 76.82 -46.01
CA TRP A 222 -101.08 77.13 -45.48
C TRP A 222 -101.22 78.61 -45.09
N GLU A 223 -100.24 79.19 -44.39
CA GLU A 223 -100.20 80.62 -44.04
C GLU A 223 -100.21 81.48 -45.30
N ASN A 224 -99.41 81.14 -46.31
CA ASN A 224 -99.43 81.80 -47.61
C ASN A 224 -100.80 81.69 -48.30
N THR A 225 -101.47 80.53 -48.24
CA THR A 225 -102.84 80.40 -48.79
C THR A 225 -103.85 81.25 -48.04
N ILE A 226 -103.72 81.38 -46.71
CA ILE A 226 -104.57 82.25 -45.89
C ILE A 226 -104.27 83.71 -46.18
N GLU A 227 -103.02 84.09 -46.39
CA GLU A 227 -102.63 85.46 -46.73
C GLU A 227 -103.08 85.85 -48.14
N GLN A 228 -103.00 84.92 -49.10
CA GLN A 228 -103.65 85.09 -50.41
C GLN A 228 -105.17 85.19 -50.29
N MET A 229 -105.79 84.45 -49.38
CA MET A 229 -107.24 84.54 -49.12
C MET A 229 -107.60 85.88 -48.48
N LYS A 230 -106.84 86.37 -47.49
CA LYS A 230 -106.99 87.70 -46.89
C LYS A 230 -106.74 88.82 -47.89
N LYS A 231 -105.79 88.64 -48.79
CA LYS A 231 -105.53 89.58 -49.89
C LYS A 231 -106.69 89.59 -50.88
N ARG A 232 -107.25 88.43 -51.22
CA ARG A 232 -108.51 88.30 -52.00
C ARG A 232 -109.70 88.92 -51.29
N ASP A 233 -109.82 88.77 -49.97
CA ASP A 233 -110.89 89.38 -49.17
C ASP A 233 -110.71 90.90 -49.04
N SER A 234 -109.47 91.40 -48.93
CA SER A 234 -109.15 92.83 -48.97
C SER A 234 -109.38 93.42 -50.35
N GLU A 235 -109.05 92.69 -51.42
CA GLU A 235 -109.39 93.02 -52.81
C GLU A 235 -110.91 93.01 -53.02
N MET A 236 -111.65 92.09 -52.37
CA MET A 236 -113.11 92.02 -52.39
C MET A 236 -113.76 93.17 -51.60
N GLN A 237 -113.14 93.63 -50.51
CA GLN A 237 -113.54 94.83 -49.75
C GLN A 237 -113.18 96.15 -50.45
N GLN A 238 -112.15 96.15 -51.31
CA GLN A 238 -111.82 97.29 -52.18
C GLN A 238 -112.62 97.30 -53.50
N CYS A 239 -113.40 96.25 -53.79
CA CYS A 239 -114.32 96.16 -54.92
C CYS A 239 -115.78 96.53 -54.57
N SER A 240 -116.00 97.61 -53.80
CA SER A 240 -117.31 98.29 -53.70
C SER A 240 -117.23 99.81 -53.99
N MET A 241 -116.25 100.25 -54.77
CA MET A 241 -116.15 101.60 -55.31
C MET A 241 -115.69 101.51 -56.79
N LEU A 242 -116.46 102.14 -57.67
CA LEU A 242 -116.46 102.01 -59.14
C LEU A 242 -115.14 102.41 -59.85
N GLU A 243 -114.87 101.68 -60.94
CA GLU A 243 -114.27 102.09 -62.23
C GLU A 243 -112.89 102.81 -62.28
N SER A 244 -111.87 102.14 -62.82
CA SER A 244 -111.38 102.39 -64.21
C SER A 244 -110.02 101.73 -64.52
N LEU A 245 -110.00 101.13 -65.71
CA LEU A 245 -108.95 100.51 -66.53
C LEU A 245 -107.47 100.97 -66.43
N LYS A 246 -106.60 99.97 -66.73
CA LYS A 246 -105.28 100.03 -67.42
C LYS A 246 -104.12 100.62 -66.60
N GLY A 247 -102.93 100.01 -66.48
CA GLY A 247 -102.24 98.97 -67.23
C GLY A 247 -100.74 99.32 -67.25
N THR A 248 -99.88 98.29 -67.28
CA THR A 248 -98.42 98.30 -67.59
C THR A 248 -97.49 98.93 -66.53
N VAL A 249 -96.62 98.17 -65.85
CA VAL A 249 -95.44 97.39 -66.32
C VAL A 249 -94.37 98.28 -66.94
N ASP A 250 -93.26 98.42 -66.18
CA ASP A 250 -91.83 98.44 -66.60
C ASP A 250 -91.03 99.23 -65.54
N ARG A 251 -89.88 98.85 -64.97
CA ARG A 251 -88.84 97.80 -65.12
C ARG A 251 -87.97 97.95 -63.84
N ALA A 252 -87.56 96.92 -63.13
CA ALA A 252 -86.43 96.04 -63.47
C ALA A 252 -85.17 96.80 -63.95
N ALA A 253 -84.47 97.50 -63.04
CA ALA A 253 -83.18 98.12 -63.38
C ALA A 253 -82.14 98.28 -62.23
N THR A 254 -82.30 97.68 -61.04
CA THR A 254 -81.30 97.85 -59.97
C THR A 254 -81.01 96.61 -59.09
N ASP A 255 -81.50 95.42 -59.43
CA ASP A 255 -81.25 94.20 -58.62
C ASP A 255 -80.03 93.37 -59.08
N VAL A 256 -79.26 93.86 -60.04
CA VAL A 256 -78.09 93.13 -60.58
C VAL A 256 -76.78 93.43 -59.81
N GLU A 257 -76.72 94.47 -58.98
CA GLU A 257 -75.46 94.82 -58.28
C GLU A 257 -75.31 94.19 -56.88
N SER A 258 -76.40 93.78 -56.21
CA SER A 258 -76.34 93.25 -54.84
C SER A 258 -75.92 91.77 -54.75
N MET A 259 -76.26 90.96 -55.77
CA MET A 259 -75.88 89.53 -55.83
C MET A 259 -74.37 89.27 -56.00
N ARG A 260 -73.54 90.29 -56.27
CA ARG A 260 -72.07 90.15 -56.29
C ARG A 260 -71.42 90.10 -54.90
N SER A 261 -72.14 90.42 -53.84
CA SER A 261 -71.58 90.45 -52.47
C SER A 261 -71.67 89.12 -51.72
N GLN A 262 -72.53 88.18 -52.15
CA GLN A 262 -72.76 86.89 -51.46
C GLN A 262 -71.93 85.70 -51.99
N ILE A 263 -71.13 85.86 -53.06
CA ILE A 263 -70.27 84.79 -53.63
C ILE A 263 -68.85 84.76 -53.04
N LYS A 264 -68.46 85.76 -52.23
CA LYS A 264 -67.10 85.80 -51.63
C LYS A 264 -66.96 84.93 -50.37
N GLY A 265 -68.08 84.53 -49.73
CA GLY A 265 -68.09 83.63 -48.58
C GLY A 265 -67.95 82.14 -48.92
N ALA A 266 -68.40 81.72 -50.11
CA ALA A 266 -68.41 80.31 -50.51
C ALA A 266 -67.04 79.77 -50.98
N LYS A 267 -66.08 80.64 -51.34
CA LYS A 267 -64.71 80.22 -51.74
C LYS A 267 -63.77 79.93 -50.56
N LEU A 268 -64.06 80.45 -49.35
CA LEU A 268 -63.26 80.17 -48.15
C LEU A 268 -63.60 78.84 -47.47
N HIS A 269 -64.76 78.25 -47.78
CA HIS A 269 -65.17 76.96 -47.21
C HIS A 269 -64.64 75.76 -48.02
N ASN A 270 -64.45 75.90 -49.34
CA ASN A 270 -63.89 74.83 -50.17
C ASN A 270 -62.37 74.66 -50.06
N THR A 271 -61.62 75.70 -49.68
CA THR A 271 -60.16 75.57 -49.41
C THR A 271 -59.88 74.86 -48.08
N ALA A 272 -60.80 74.92 -47.12
CA ALA A 272 -60.68 74.25 -45.81
C ALA A 272 -61.05 72.74 -45.85
N LEU A 273 -61.70 72.28 -46.92
CA LEU A 273 -62.06 70.88 -47.13
C LEU A 273 -61.03 70.11 -47.96
N GLU A 274 -60.26 70.78 -48.83
CA GLU A 274 -59.12 70.17 -49.54
C GLU A 274 -57.90 69.93 -48.61
N GLU A 275 -57.69 70.76 -47.58
CA GLU A 275 -56.64 70.53 -46.57
C GLU A 275 -56.97 69.37 -45.61
N LYS A 276 -58.26 69.12 -45.33
CA LYS A 276 -58.68 67.98 -44.47
C LYS A 276 -58.69 66.63 -45.19
N LEU A 277 -58.63 66.62 -46.53
CA LEU A 277 -58.56 65.39 -47.32
C LEU A 277 -57.12 64.95 -47.62
N LYS A 278 -56.14 65.87 -47.52
CA LYS A 278 -54.70 65.54 -47.51
C LYS A 278 -54.21 64.97 -46.16
N THR A 279 -54.74 65.44 -45.04
CA THR A 279 -54.34 64.92 -43.70
C THR A 279 -54.90 63.52 -43.39
N VAL A 280 -55.89 63.04 -44.14
CA VAL A 280 -56.51 61.71 -43.95
C VAL A 280 -56.01 60.68 -44.98
N THR A 281 -55.27 61.11 -46.01
CA THR A 281 -54.60 60.19 -46.96
C THR A 281 -53.12 59.95 -46.65
N GLU A 282 -52.56 60.60 -45.62
CA GLU A 282 -51.21 60.33 -45.07
C GLU A 282 -51.24 59.45 -43.81
N THR A 283 -52.42 59.09 -43.28
CA THR A 283 -52.57 58.21 -42.09
C THR A 283 -52.77 56.74 -42.44
N THR A 284 -52.11 56.26 -43.50
CA THR A 284 -51.74 54.86 -43.65
C THR A 284 -50.23 54.71 -43.44
N LEU A 285 -49.85 54.48 -42.17
CA LEU A 285 -48.61 53.83 -41.69
C LEU A 285 -47.38 53.91 -42.63
N SER A 286 -46.54 54.96 -42.47
CA SER A 286 -45.12 54.90 -42.89
C SER A 286 -44.27 54.38 -41.73
N VAL A 287 -43.33 53.48 -42.06
CA VAL A 287 -42.28 52.93 -41.18
C VAL A 287 -41.44 54.04 -40.51
N GLU A 288 -41.48 55.27 -41.03
CA GLU A 288 -40.70 56.42 -40.55
C GLU A 288 -41.16 56.99 -39.20
N GLU A 289 -42.44 57.01 -38.84
CA GLU A 289 -42.86 57.53 -37.52
C GLU A 289 -42.54 56.55 -36.38
N ARG A 290 -42.58 55.23 -36.65
CA ARG A 290 -42.10 54.20 -35.71
C ARG A 290 -40.58 54.21 -35.59
N ALA A 291 -39.86 54.46 -36.68
CA ALA A 291 -38.42 54.63 -36.67
C ALA A 291 -38.01 55.91 -35.92
N ALA A 292 -38.73 57.02 -36.08
CA ALA A 292 -38.47 58.27 -35.38
C ALA A 292 -38.72 58.18 -33.87
N GLN A 293 -39.78 57.47 -33.44
CA GLN A 293 -40.03 57.21 -32.02
C GLN A 293 -38.96 56.26 -31.43
N MET A 294 -38.55 55.22 -32.16
CA MET A 294 -37.46 54.34 -31.71
C MET A 294 -36.10 55.05 -31.69
N GLU A 295 -35.84 55.96 -32.64
CA GLU A 295 -34.60 56.76 -32.70
C GLU A 295 -34.58 57.86 -31.62
N GLN A 296 -35.74 58.37 -31.23
CA GLN A 296 -35.86 59.27 -30.08
C GLN A 296 -35.63 58.52 -28.77
N VAL A 297 -36.18 57.31 -28.61
CA VAL A 297 -35.91 56.45 -27.45
C VAL A 297 -34.44 56.03 -27.41
N LEU A 298 -33.82 55.70 -28.56
CA LEU A 298 -32.39 55.40 -28.63
C LEU A 298 -31.52 56.62 -28.26
N LYS A 299 -31.89 57.84 -28.68
CA LYS A 299 -31.18 59.06 -28.26
C LYS A 299 -31.35 59.35 -26.77
N GLU A 300 -32.53 59.10 -26.21
CA GLU A 300 -32.78 59.22 -24.77
C GLU A 300 -31.95 58.20 -23.99
N GLU A 301 -31.90 56.93 -24.42
CA GLU A 301 -31.07 55.89 -23.82
C GLU A 301 -29.56 56.12 -24.02
N GLU A 302 -29.13 56.64 -25.17
CA GLU A 302 -27.73 57.07 -25.37
C GLU A 302 -27.36 58.24 -24.45
N GLN A 303 -28.31 59.12 -24.15
CA GLN A 303 -28.12 60.21 -23.21
C GLN A 303 -28.08 59.71 -21.76
N THR A 304 -28.93 58.74 -21.37
CA THR A 304 -28.88 58.11 -20.04
C THR A 304 -27.57 57.34 -19.84
N ILE A 305 -27.06 56.65 -20.87
CA ILE A 305 -25.77 55.96 -20.82
C ILE A 305 -24.63 56.96 -20.66
N LYS A 306 -24.63 58.08 -21.41
CA LYS A 306 -23.62 59.14 -21.25
C LYS A 306 -23.66 59.78 -19.86
N ASP A 307 -24.84 59.97 -19.30
CA ASP A 307 -25.01 60.52 -17.94
C ASP A 307 -24.52 59.52 -16.87
N MET A 308 -24.76 58.22 -17.06
CA MET A 308 -24.23 57.15 -16.21
C MET A 308 -22.70 57.04 -16.31
N ASP A 309 -22.14 57.14 -17.50
CA ASP A 309 -20.68 57.15 -17.70
C ASP A 309 -20.03 58.39 -17.07
N ALA A 310 -20.69 59.56 -17.15
CA ALA A 310 -20.24 60.77 -16.46
C ALA A 310 -20.31 60.60 -14.93
N GLN A 311 -21.34 59.94 -14.39
CA GLN A 311 -21.43 59.61 -12.96
C GLN A 311 -20.35 58.62 -12.53
N LEU A 312 -20.10 57.57 -13.33
CA LEU A 312 -19.02 56.61 -13.08
C LEU A 312 -17.65 57.26 -13.12
N HIS A 313 -17.41 58.21 -14.04
CA HIS A 313 -16.17 58.98 -14.06
C HIS A 313 -16.01 59.85 -12.82
N ARG A 314 -17.06 60.56 -12.38
CA ARG A 314 -17.03 61.33 -11.13
C ARG A 314 -16.75 60.44 -9.92
N HIS A 315 -17.36 59.26 -9.84
CA HIS A 315 -17.09 58.30 -8.76
C HIS A 315 -15.65 57.77 -8.79
N ARG A 316 -15.08 57.51 -9.98
CA ARG A 316 -13.68 57.12 -10.11
C ARG A 316 -12.71 58.22 -9.68
N GLU A 317 -13.00 59.48 -10.00
CA GLU A 317 -12.19 60.62 -9.55
C GLU A 317 -12.26 60.82 -8.04
N VAL A 318 -13.44 60.66 -7.43
CA VAL A 318 -13.61 60.71 -5.98
C VAL A 318 -12.86 59.56 -5.31
N LEU A 319 -12.99 58.32 -5.80
CA LEU A 319 -12.25 57.18 -5.28
C LEU A 319 -10.74 57.36 -5.37
N PHE A 320 -10.24 57.95 -6.45
CA PHE A 320 -8.81 58.25 -6.59
C PHE A 320 -8.36 59.31 -5.57
N ARG A 321 -9.17 60.35 -5.35
CA ARG A 321 -8.88 61.41 -4.37
C ARG A 321 -8.90 60.88 -2.94
N GLU A 322 -9.93 60.12 -2.58
CA GLU A 322 -10.01 59.45 -1.26
C GLU A 322 -8.87 58.46 -1.07
N SER A 323 -8.47 57.71 -2.12
CA SER A 323 -7.32 56.82 -2.03
C SER A 323 -6.00 57.57 -1.81
N GLN A 324 -5.82 58.76 -2.39
CA GLN A 324 -4.65 59.61 -2.11
C GLN A 324 -4.70 60.18 -0.68
N GLU A 325 -5.87 60.60 -0.20
CA GLU A 325 -6.05 61.06 1.18
C GLU A 325 -5.78 59.96 2.20
N VAL A 326 -6.24 58.73 1.94
CA VAL A 326 -5.93 57.55 2.78
C VAL A 326 -4.43 57.28 2.81
N GLN A 327 -3.72 57.41 1.69
CA GLN A 327 -2.26 57.27 1.68
C GLN A 327 -1.56 58.38 2.47
N ALA A 328 -2.01 59.64 2.35
CA ALA A 328 -1.48 60.76 3.12
C ALA A 328 -1.73 60.59 4.64
N LEU A 329 -2.91 60.11 5.03
CA LEU A 329 -3.24 59.79 6.42
C LEU A 329 -2.40 58.62 6.95
N ARG A 330 -2.15 57.59 6.14
CA ARG A 330 -1.24 56.49 6.52
C ARG A 330 0.21 56.93 6.72
N LEU A 331 0.68 57.91 5.95
CA LEU A 331 2.00 58.51 6.18
C LEU A 331 2.02 59.27 7.51
N LYS A 332 1.00 60.10 7.80
CA LYS A 332 0.87 60.79 9.09
C LYS A 332 0.73 59.83 10.29
N GLU A 333 0.05 58.70 10.10
CA GLU A 333 -0.03 57.64 11.11
C GLU A 333 1.35 57.04 11.39
N LYS A 334 2.14 56.74 10.35
CA LYS A 334 3.52 56.25 10.50
C LYS A 334 4.40 57.26 11.23
N ASP A 335 4.31 58.54 10.87
CA ASP A 335 5.07 59.61 11.55
C ASP A 335 4.67 59.71 13.02
N SER A 336 3.37 59.65 13.32
CA SER A 336 2.85 59.68 14.70
C SER A 336 3.26 58.43 15.49
N MET A 337 3.27 57.25 14.87
CA MET A 337 3.76 56.01 15.50
C MET A 337 5.26 56.10 15.78
N ALA A 338 6.05 56.70 14.88
CA ALA A 338 7.47 56.95 15.13
C ALA A 338 7.66 57.87 16.35
N VAL A 339 6.89 58.95 16.45
CA VAL A 339 6.89 59.84 17.63
C VAL A 339 6.46 59.10 18.90
N LEU A 340 5.38 58.32 18.86
CA LEU A 340 4.90 57.54 20.00
C LEU A 340 5.93 56.50 20.45
N SER A 341 6.63 55.85 19.52
CA SER A 341 7.71 54.92 19.85
C SER A 341 8.89 55.62 20.52
N GLY A 342 9.26 56.82 20.05
CA GLY A 342 10.26 57.67 20.68
C GLY A 342 9.85 58.13 22.08
N SER A 343 8.61 58.60 22.25
CA SER A 343 8.04 58.99 23.53
C SER A 343 7.92 57.80 24.49
N ARG A 344 7.60 56.60 24.00
CA ARG A 344 7.53 55.39 24.82
C ARG A 344 8.90 54.96 25.33
N VAL A 345 9.96 55.10 24.52
CA VAL A 345 11.34 54.88 24.98
C VAL A 345 11.74 55.95 26.00
N ALA A 346 11.38 57.22 25.78
CA ALA A 346 11.60 58.28 26.77
C ALA A 346 10.87 58.01 28.10
N LEU A 347 9.62 57.54 28.05
CA LEU A 347 8.84 57.14 29.22
C LEU A 347 9.47 55.94 29.93
N SER A 348 9.91 54.91 29.21
CA SER A 348 10.60 53.76 29.82
C SER A 348 11.92 54.17 30.48
N ASN A 349 12.65 55.10 29.88
CA ASN A 349 13.86 55.67 30.50
C ASN A 349 13.52 56.46 31.76
N LEU A 350 12.47 57.29 31.74
CA LEU A 350 11.99 58.02 32.93
C LEU A 350 11.46 57.08 34.01
N ASP A 351 10.78 56.01 33.64
CA ASP A 351 10.23 55.00 34.55
C ASP A 351 11.35 54.18 35.20
N SER A 352 12.40 53.84 34.45
CA SER A 352 13.62 53.26 35.03
C SER A 352 14.32 54.21 36.02
N ARG A 353 14.20 55.53 35.78
CA ARG A 353 14.74 56.56 36.67
C ARG A 353 13.88 56.74 37.91
N LEU A 354 12.55 56.67 37.78
CA LEU A 354 11.60 56.62 38.88
C LEU A 354 11.82 55.38 39.74
N SER A 355 11.89 54.18 39.13
CA SER A 355 12.19 52.94 39.86
C SER A 355 13.52 52.99 40.62
N LYS A 356 14.56 53.63 40.05
CA LYS A 356 15.83 53.89 40.77
C LYS A 356 15.65 54.87 41.92
N LEU A 357 14.86 55.92 41.75
CA LEU A 357 14.54 56.88 42.81
C LEU A 357 13.68 56.23 43.91
N ASP A 358 12.74 55.36 43.56
CA ASP A 358 11.90 54.63 44.50
C ASP A 358 12.71 53.58 45.27
N GLN A 359 13.61 52.84 44.60
CA GLN A 359 14.57 51.96 45.29
C GLN A 359 15.50 52.75 46.22
N ASN A 360 15.94 53.93 45.81
CA ASN A 360 16.72 54.81 46.68
C ASN A 360 15.89 55.36 47.84
N SER A 361 14.61 55.66 47.63
CA SER A 361 13.67 56.09 48.68
C SER A 361 13.42 54.97 49.67
N LEU A 362 13.25 53.72 49.22
CA LEU A 362 13.13 52.54 50.09
C LEU A 362 14.42 52.31 50.89
N LYS A 363 15.59 52.40 50.25
CA LYS A 363 16.87 52.35 50.98
C LYS A 363 17.02 53.50 51.98
N GLN A 364 16.55 54.70 51.63
CA GLN A 364 16.52 55.83 52.54
C GLN A 364 15.54 55.58 53.69
N GLN A 365 14.39 54.94 53.46
CA GLN A 365 13.46 54.52 54.51
C GLN A 365 14.09 53.45 55.41
N GLU A 366 14.82 52.46 54.89
CA GLU A 366 15.58 51.49 55.69
C GLU A 366 16.69 52.17 56.51
N ILE A 367 17.39 53.16 55.92
CA ILE A 367 18.37 53.98 56.65
C ILE A 367 17.67 54.80 57.72
N ILE A 368 16.51 55.42 57.44
CA ILE A 368 15.72 56.19 58.41
C ILE A 368 15.25 55.26 59.54
N TYR A 369 14.74 54.06 59.26
CA TYR A 369 14.35 53.11 60.30
C TYR A 369 15.54 52.67 61.16
N ASN A 370 16.70 52.42 60.55
CA ASN A 370 17.93 52.10 61.29
C ASN A 370 18.46 53.30 62.09
N GLN A 371 18.34 54.52 61.55
CA GLN A 371 18.70 55.76 62.23
C GLN A 371 17.70 56.09 63.34
N ASP A 372 16.40 55.85 63.17
CA ASP A 372 15.36 56.03 64.19
C ASP A 372 15.53 55.04 65.34
N PHE A 373 15.93 53.81 65.04
CA PHE A 373 16.31 52.85 66.08
C PHE A 373 17.54 53.32 66.87
N GLN A 374 18.56 53.85 66.18
CA GLN A 374 19.75 54.45 66.81
C GLN A 374 19.39 55.74 67.58
N ILE A 375 18.51 56.58 67.03
CA ILE A 375 18.02 57.83 67.64
C ILE A 375 17.22 57.49 68.89
N GLN A 376 16.34 56.49 68.89
CA GLN A 376 15.63 56.07 70.11
C GLN A 376 16.57 55.52 71.20
N LEU A 377 17.66 54.84 70.80
CA LEU A 377 18.73 54.41 71.70
C LEU A 377 19.54 55.60 72.24
N LEU A 378 19.81 56.62 71.41
CA LEU A 378 20.53 57.84 71.77
C LEU A 378 19.65 58.85 72.54
N GLU A 379 18.35 58.90 72.30
CA GLU A 379 17.36 59.74 72.99
C GLU A 379 17.10 59.23 74.41
N ARG A 380 17.08 57.90 74.59
CA ARG A 380 17.13 57.28 75.94
C ARG A 380 18.44 57.53 76.69
N LYS A 381 19.52 57.92 75.97
CA LYS A 381 20.84 58.29 76.51
C LYS A 381 20.99 59.81 76.70
N MET A 382 20.37 60.63 75.86
CA MET A 382 20.34 62.11 75.90
C MET A 382 19.37 62.67 76.94
N LEU A 383 18.21 62.04 77.14
CA LEU A 383 17.27 62.42 78.21
C LEU A 383 17.84 62.16 79.61
N ARG A 384 18.97 61.45 79.72
CA ARG A 384 19.75 61.32 80.96
C ARG A 384 20.93 62.31 81.08
N LEU A 385 21.25 63.11 80.05
CA LEU A 385 22.50 63.88 79.99
C LEU A 385 22.39 65.41 79.95
N ARG A 386 21.23 66.07 79.78
CA ARG A 386 21.22 67.56 79.58
C ARG A 386 20.07 68.36 80.20
N GLY A 387 20.21 68.76 81.46
CA GLY A 387 19.51 69.95 81.99
C GLY A 387 20.07 71.29 81.46
N GLU A 388 19.23 72.32 81.57
CA GLU A 388 19.46 73.79 81.64
C GLU A 388 19.65 74.68 80.38
N VAL A 389 19.44 76.00 80.57
CA VAL A 389 18.73 77.03 79.74
C VAL A 389 19.52 78.38 79.57
N ASN A 390 19.05 79.29 78.68
CA ASN A 390 18.93 80.80 78.78
C ASN A 390 20.14 81.78 78.61
N THR A 391 19.99 83.12 78.80
CA THR A 391 19.58 84.32 77.96
C THR A 391 19.90 85.61 78.75
N GLU A 392 20.41 86.70 78.13
CA GLU A 392 20.60 88.02 78.82
C GLU A 392 20.23 89.34 78.06
N GLU A 393 19.85 89.40 76.78
CA GLU A 393 19.64 90.70 76.08
C GLU A 393 18.24 91.34 76.25
N LYS A 394 17.92 92.05 77.35
CA LYS A 394 16.64 92.81 77.42
C LYS A 394 16.62 93.93 78.47
N GLN A 395 16.95 95.14 78.07
CA GLN A 395 16.68 96.34 78.90
C GLN A 395 16.08 97.55 78.17
N VAL A 396 16.05 97.64 76.84
CA VAL A 396 15.80 98.95 76.19
C VAL A 396 14.31 99.40 76.11
N LEU A 397 13.34 98.69 76.71
CA LEU A 397 11.95 98.75 76.22
C LEU A 397 11.00 99.84 76.78
N GLU A 398 11.37 100.62 77.78
CA GLU A 398 10.40 101.48 78.48
C GLU A 398 10.02 102.80 77.78
N LYS A 399 10.79 103.26 76.77
CA LYS A 399 10.36 104.37 75.89
C LYS A 399 9.09 104.08 75.07
N LYS A 400 8.53 102.88 75.14
CA LYS A 400 7.37 102.49 74.34
C LYS A 400 6.04 103.10 74.77
N ALA A 401 5.93 103.72 75.94
CA ALA A 401 4.62 104.01 76.50
C ALA A 401 3.83 105.09 75.73
N GLN A 402 4.41 106.23 75.35
CA GLN A 402 3.67 107.29 74.65
C GLN A 402 3.18 106.89 73.24
N LYS A 403 3.83 105.91 72.61
CA LYS A 403 3.32 105.31 71.36
C LYS A 403 1.96 104.63 71.54
N LEU A 404 1.53 104.34 72.77
CA LEU A 404 0.34 103.53 73.00
C LEU A 404 -0.95 104.35 73.03
N ALA A 405 -0.93 105.65 73.34
CA ALA A 405 -2.16 106.44 73.43
C ALA A 405 -2.75 106.80 72.05
N HIS A 406 -1.98 107.39 71.13
CA HIS A 406 -2.45 107.72 69.77
C HIS A 406 -2.88 106.48 68.98
N ARG A 407 -2.22 105.36 69.23
CA ARG A 407 -2.59 104.09 68.62
C ARG A 407 -4.00 103.64 69.01
N LEU A 408 -4.58 104.10 70.11
CA LEU A 408 -5.89 103.60 70.52
C LEU A 408 -7.02 104.10 69.61
N GLU A 409 -7.01 105.36 69.20
CA GLU A 409 -8.12 105.94 68.43
C GLU A 409 -8.12 105.51 66.96
N GLU A 410 -6.92 105.34 66.38
CA GLU A 410 -6.74 104.67 65.09
C GLU A 410 -7.23 103.21 65.12
N LYS A 411 -7.12 102.55 66.27
CA LYS A 411 -7.57 101.16 66.43
C LYS A 411 -9.09 101.03 66.51
N LYS A 412 -9.82 102.03 67.02
CA LYS A 412 -11.29 101.99 67.02
C LYS A 412 -11.89 102.10 65.60
N ARG A 413 -11.36 102.98 64.76
CA ARG A 413 -11.82 103.13 63.36
C ARG A 413 -11.48 101.91 62.51
N THR A 414 -10.31 101.31 62.73
CA THR A 414 -9.95 100.06 62.03
C THR A 414 -10.77 98.87 62.53
N ALA A 415 -11.13 98.82 63.82
CA ALA A 415 -11.96 97.75 64.36
C ALA A 415 -13.37 97.71 63.74
N THR A 416 -14.03 98.85 63.55
CA THR A 416 -15.38 98.92 62.95
C THR A 416 -15.37 98.53 61.47
N MET A 417 -14.34 98.94 60.72
CA MET A 417 -14.12 98.52 59.32
C MET A 417 -13.86 97.00 59.23
N LEU A 418 -13.05 96.45 60.13
CA LEU A 418 -12.77 95.01 60.15
C LEU A 418 -14.00 94.18 60.55
N THR A 419 -14.87 94.70 61.43
CA THR A 419 -16.11 93.96 61.77
C THR A 419 -17.10 93.90 60.61
N THR A 420 -17.18 94.95 59.79
CA THR A 420 -18.01 94.92 58.58
C THR A 420 -17.43 93.97 57.52
N GLN A 421 -16.10 93.91 57.37
CA GLN A 421 -15.46 92.93 56.50
C GLN A 421 -15.64 91.49 56.98
N LEU A 422 -15.57 91.23 58.29
CA LEU A 422 -15.80 89.91 58.88
C LEU A 422 -17.23 89.41 58.65
N LYS A 423 -18.23 90.29 58.77
CA LYS A 423 -19.63 89.92 58.48
C LYS A 423 -19.85 89.56 57.01
N LYS A 424 -19.17 90.25 56.07
CA LYS A 424 -19.19 89.86 54.64
C LYS A 424 -18.57 88.48 54.42
N LEU A 425 -17.39 88.23 54.99
CA LEU A 425 -16.72 86.92 54.89
C LEU A 425 -17.53 85.78 55.55
N GLN A 426 -18.31 86.08 56.60
CA GLN A 426 -19.22 85.10 57.21
C GLN A 426 -20.38 84.70 56.29
N VAL A 427 -20.86 85.60 55.42
CA VAL A 427 -21.89 85.30 54.42
C VAL A 427 -21.30 84.59 53.20
N ASP A 428 -20.07 84.95 52.81
CA ASP A 428 -19.41 84.35 51.64
C ASP A 428 -18.98 82.89 51.87
N ARG A 429 -18.66 82.50 53.12
CA ARG A 429 -18.17 81.16 53.45
C ARG A 429 -19.20 80.03 53.18
N PRO A 430 -20.48 80.12 53.59
CA PRO A 430 -21.50 79.13 53.22
C PRO A 430 -21.74 79.03 51.71
N LEU A 431 -21.72 80.16 51.00
CA LEU A 431 -21.87 80.18 49.53
C LEU A 431 -20.72 79.43 48.83
N LEU A 432 -19.48 79.62 49.31
CA LEU A 432 -18.33 78.86 48.83
C LEU A 432 -18.46 77.36 49.12
N TYR A 433 -18.97 76.99 50.30
CA TYR A 433 -19.19 75.57 50.64
C TYR A 433 -20.23 74.89 49.73
N CYS A 434 -21.36 75.57 49.43
CA CYS A 434 -22.34 75.07 48.46
C CYS A 434 -21.74 74.89 47.06
N ARG A 435 -20.95 75.87 46.61
CA ARG A 435 -20.26 75.82 45.31
C ARG A 435 -19.23 74.68 45.23
N MET A 436 -18.51 74.41 46.33
CA MET A 436 -17.61 73.26 46.42
C MET A 436 -18.38 71.94 46.32
N LYS A 437 -19.53 71.82 46.99
CA LYS A 437 -20.38 70.61 46.92
C LYS A 437 -20.97 70.38 45.53
N GLU A 438 -21.30 71.43 44.80
CA GLU A 438 -21.70 71.34 43.37
C GLU A 438 -20.52 70.94 42.47
N ALA A 439 -19.32 71.45 42.74
CA ALA A 439 -18.10 71.05 42.02
C ALA A 439 -17.72 69.58 42.30
N GLU A 440 -17.95 69.07 43.52
CA GLU A 440 -17.76 67.66 43.86
C GLU A 440 -18.76 66.75 43.13
N LYS A 441 -20.04 67.15 43.05
CA LYS A 441 -21.06 66.41 42.28
C LYS A 441 -20.72 66.34 40.79
N THR A 442 -20.37 67.48 40.19
CA THR A 442 -19.95 67.51 38.77
C THR A 442 -18.63 66.77 38.55
N GLY A 443 -17.73 66.77 39.54
CA GLY A 443 -16.52 65.94 39.56
C GLY A 443 -16.82 64.44 39.55
N ALA A 444 -17.80 64.00 40.35
CA ALA A 444 -18.26 62.61 40.40
C ALA A 444 -18.93 62.17 39.09
N GLU A 445 -19.83 63.00 38.54
CA GLU A 445 -20.44 62.74 37.22
C GLU A 445 -19.37 62.66 36.11
N LYS A 446 -18.35 63.52 36.17
CA LYS A 446 -17.23 63.46 35.24
C LYS A 446 -16.42 62.17 35.41
N SER A 447 -16.16 61.71 36.64
CA SER A 447 -15.48 60.42 36.85
C SER A 447 -16.31 59.26 36.31
N ASP A 448 -17.62 59.26 36.51
CA ASP A 448 -18.52 58.21 36.00
C ASP A 448 -18.59 58.20 34.46
N LEU A 449 -18.60 59.38 33.84
CA LEU A 449 -18.50 59.48 32.39
C LEU A 449 -17.12 59.05 31.88
N THR A 450 -16.06 59.32 32.64
CA THR A 450 -14.69 58.91 32.28
C THR A 450 -14.55 57.39 32.34
N THR A 451 -15.05 56.75 33.41
CA THR A 451 -15.09 55.28 33.49
C THR A 451 -15.94 54.70 32.36
N LYS A 452 -17.07 55.33 32.02
CA LYS A 452 -17.90 54.86 30.90
C LYS A 452 -17.19 54.97 29.55
N ILE A 453 -16.43 56.05 29.33
CA ILE A 453 -15.61 56.22 28.13
C ILE A 453 -14.51 55.15 28.07
N GLU A 454 -13.85 54.86 29.18
CA GLU A 454 -12.84 53.80 29.27
C GLU A 454 -13.43 52.41 29.00
N GLU A 455 -14.62 52.10 29.51
CA GLU A 455 -15.36 50.88 29.18
C GLU A 455 -15.66 50.76 27.68
N LEU A 456 -16.13 51.84 27.06
CA LEU A 456 -16.41 51.88 25.62
C LEU A 456 -15.12 51.74 24.80
N HIS A 457 -14.01 52.36 25.24
CA HIS A 457 -12.71 52.18 24.61
C HIS A 457 -12.22 50.73 24.72
N LEU A 458 -12.41 50.08 25.87
CA LEU A 458 -12.07 48.67 26.04
C LEU A 458 -12.93 47.79 25.12
N PHE A 459 -14.24 48.05 25.05
CA PHE A 459 -15.16 47.32 24.17
C PHE A 459 -14.78 47.48 22.69
N ASN A 460 -14.48 48.70 22.25
CA ASN A 460 -14.00 48.96 20.90
C ASN A 460 -12.66 48.25 20.63
N HIS A 461 -11.74 48.27 21.60
CA HIS A 461 -10.46 47.58 21.46
C HIS A 461 -10.61 46.06 21.36
N ILE A 462 -11.53 45.45 22.13
CA ILE A 462 -11.84 44.03 22.04
C ILE A 462 -12.47 43.71 20.68
N SER A 463 -13.46 44.52 20.26
CA SER A 463 -14.12 44.37 18.96
C SER A 463 -13.14 44.47 17.79
N ASP A 464 -12.19 45.41 17.84
CA ASP A 464 -11.12 45.54 16.84
C ASP A 464 -10.18 44.33 16.83
N LYS A 465 -9.85 43.78 18.01
CA LYS A 465 -9.06 42.54 18.10
C LYS A 465 -9.81 41.36 17.50
N GLU A 466 -11.11 41.23 17.78
CA GLU A 466 -11.96 40.19 17.20
C GLU A 466 -12.08 40.34 15.69
N LEU A 467 -12.27 41.55 15.20
CA LEU A 467 -12.31 41.87 13.78
C LEU A 467 -10.99 41.50 13.09
N LYS A 468 -9.84 41.83 13.70
CA LYS A 468 -8.52 41.40 13.20
C LYS A 468 -8.38 39.88 13.16
N LYS A 469 -8.82 39.16 14.21
CA LYS A 469 -8.84 37.70 14.23
C LYS A 469 -9.73 37.13 13.12
N LEU A 470 -10.92 37.69 12.90
CA LEU A 470 -11.82 37.26 11.83
C LEU A 470 -11.25 37.54 10.44
N ARG A 471 -10.54 38.66 10.24
CA ARG A 471 -9.83 38.95 9.00
C ARG A 471 -8.72 37.94 8.71
N LEU A 472 -7.94 37.57 9.72
CA LEU A 472 -6.90 36.54 9.58
C LEU A 472 -7.53 35.18 9.23
N LYS A 473 -8.57 34.77 9.98
CA LYS A 473 -9.32 33.54 9.66
C LYS A 473 -9.86 33.54 8.24
N LYS A 474 -10.40 34.67 7.76
CA LYS A 474 -10.86 34.80 6.37
C LYS A 474 -9.71 34.66 5.37
N GLN A 475 -8.55 35.21 5.66
CA GLN A 475 -7.37 35.06 4.80
C GLN A 475 -6.89 33.61 4.76
N ASP A 476 -6.84 32.94 5.92
CA ASP A 476 -6.47 31.53 6.03
C ASP A 476 -7.44 30.65 5.23
N THR A 477 -8.76 30.85 5.38
CA THR A 477 -9.76 30.10 4.61
C THR A 477 -9.71 30.40 3.11
N MET A 478 -9.36 31.63 2.71
CA MET A 478 -9.14 31.96 1.30
C MET A 478 -7.89 31.26 0.74
N VAL A 479 -6.83 31.10 1.54
CA VAL A 479 -5.64 30.34 1.13
C VAL A 479 -5.97 28.87 0.99
N GLU A 480 -6.70 28.30 1.96
CA GLU A 480 -7.21 26.92 1.90
C GLU A 480 -8.08 26.69 0.66
N ASP A 481 -9.04 27.58 0.36
CA ASP A 481 -9.88 27.50 -0.84
C ASP A 481 -9.04 27.55 -2.14
N ASN A 482 -8.01 28.40 -2.19
CA ASN A 482 -7.10 28.45 -3.33
C ASN A 482 -6.26 27.17 -3.47
N ILE A 483 -5.80 26.58 -2.37
CA ILE A 483 -5.09 25.30 -2.36
C ILE A 483 -6.02 24.19 -2.87
N LEU A 484 -7.26 24.14 -2.38
CA LEU A 484 -8.27 23.17 -2.84
C LEU A 484 -8.59 23.36 -4.33
N LYS A 485 -8.70 24.59 -4.82
CA LYS A 485 -8.88 24.88 -6.26
C LYS A 485 -7.70 24.41 -7.10
N LEU A 486 -6.47 24.54 -6.61
CA LEU A 486 -5.28 24.02 -7.28
C LEU A 486 -5.29 22.49 -7.31
N GLU A 487 -5.69 21.84 -6.22
CA GLU A 487 -5.79 20.38 -6.16
C GLU A 487 -6.90 19.86 -7.08
N ILE A 488 -8.05 20.52 -7.12
CA ILE A 488 -9.13 20.23 -8.09
C ILE A 488 -8.61 20.34 -9.52
N LYS A 489 -7.81 21.37 -9.85
CA LYS A 489 -7.21 21.50 -11.19
C LYS A 489 -6.26 20.34 -11.48
N ARG A 490 -5.36 19.99 -10.54
CA ARG A 490 -4.45 18.85 -10.70
C ARG A 490 -5.17 17.53 -10.91
N LEU A 491 -6.20 17.26 -10.10
CA LEU A 491 -7.02 16.05 -10.23
C LEU A 491 -7.79 16.02 -11.56
N ARG A 492 -8.29 17.17 -12.02
CA ARG A 492 -8.94 17.31 -13.32
C ARG A 492 -7.97 17.05 -14.47
N ASP A 493 -6.77 17.61 -14.43
CA ASP A 493 -5.75 17.38 -15.44
C ASP A 493 -5.29 15.91 -15.44
N LEU A 494 -5.15 15.30 -14.27
CA LEU A 494 -4.86 13.87 -14.14
C LEU A 494 -5.98 13.02 -14.75
N LEU A 495 -7.24 13.36 -14.48
CA LEU A 495 -8.40 12.67 -15.04
C LEU A 495 -8.42 12.79 -16.56
N TYR A 496 -8.16 13.98 -17.12
CA TYR A 496 -8.08 14.16 -18.57
C TYR A 496 -6.94 13.36 -19.19
N ASN A 497 -5.75 13.37 -18.59
CA ASN A 497 -4.63 12.54 -19.04
C ASN A 497 -4.97 11.04 -19.00
N LYS A 498 -5.70 10.59 -17.98
CA LYS A 498 -6.16 9.20 -17.89
C LYS A 498 -7.22 8.89 -18.94
N ALA A 499 -8.19 9.78 -19.15
CA ALA A 499 -9.20 9.65 -20.20
C ALA A 499 -8.57 9.55 -21.59
N ASP A 500 -7.58 10.40 -21.90
CA ASP A 500 -6.82 10.35 -23.15
C ASP A 500 -6.05 9.03 -23.29
N SER A 501 -5.42 8.56 -22.21
CA SER A 501 -4.72 7.26 -22.23
C SER A 501 -5.69 6.10 -22.50
N VAL A 502 -6.87 6.09 -21.87
CA VAL A 502 -7.90 5.07 -22.08
C VAL A 502 -8.44 5.14 -23.51
N LEU A 503 -8.71 6.34 -24.02
CA LEU A 503 -9.16 6.53 -25.40
C LEU A 503 -8.11 6.08 -26.42
N SER A 504 -6.83 6.32 -26.15
CA SER A 504 -5.73 5.84 -27.00
C SER A 504 -5.62 4.31 -27.00
N LEU A 505 -5.79 3.68 -25.82
CA LEU A 505 -5.79 2.23 -25.69
C LEU A 505 -7.01 1.61 -26.37
N GLU A 506 -8.18 2.22 -26.24
CA GLU A 506 -9.42 1.76 -26.87
C GLU A 506 -9.33 1.86 -28.39
N LYS A 507 -8.75 2.95 -28.91
CA LYS A 507 -8.44 3.08 -30.34
C LYS A 507 -7.49 1.97 -30.81
N ARG A 508 -6.43 1.68 -30.04
CA ARG A 508 -5.48 0.60 -30.37
C ARG A 508 -6.15 -0.78 -30.30
N ARG A 509 -7.02 -1.02 -29.31
CA ARG A 509 -7.80 -2.25 -29.18
C ARG A 509 -8.70 -2.46 -30.39
N LEU A 510 -9.42 -1.43 -30.82
CA LEU A 510 -10.30 -1.48 -31.99
C LEU A 510 -9.50 -1.74 -33.29
N GLN A 511 -8.34 -1.09 -33.45
CA GLN A 511 -7.44 -1.33 -34.59
C GLN A 511 -6.96 -2.78 -34.63
N LEU A 512 -6.50 -3.32 -33.49
CA LEU A 512 -6.08 -4.72 -33.39
C LEU A 512 -7.23 -5.68 -33.68
N GLN A 513 -8.43 -5.41 -33.14
CA GLN A 513 -9.60 -6.24 -33.38
C GLN A 513 -10.02 -6.24 -34.86
N THR A 514 -9.88 -5.10 -35.54
CA THR A 514 -10.16 -5.00 -36.98
C THR A 514 -9.13 -5.78 -37.78
N ALA A 515 -7.83 -5.61 -37.49
CA ALA A 515 -6.76 -6.36 -38.16
C ALA A 515 -6.87 -7.87 -37.92
N MET A 516 -7.27 -8.31 -36.72
CA MET A 516 -7.52 -9.72 -36.42
C MET A 516 -8.68 -10.27 -37.26
N ARG A 517 -9.78 -9.54 -37.38
CA ARG A 517 -10.93 -9.95 -38.20
C ARG A 517 -10.55 -10.07 -39.68
N GLU A 518 -9.79 -9.11 -40.20
CA GLU A 518 -9.27 -9.17 -41.57
C GLU A 518 -8.38 -10.41 -41.77
N ARG A 519 -7.48 -10.71 -40.82
CA ARG A 519 -6.66 -11.92 -40.88
C ARG A 519 -7.48 -13.21 -40.79
N GLU A 520 -8.52 -13.25 -39.97
CA GLU A 520 -9.43 -14.39 -39.90
C GLU A 520 -10.17 -14.62 -41.23
N GLU A 521 -10.65 -13.55 -41.87
CA GLU A 521 -11.30 -13.61 -43.18
C GLU A 521 -10.33 -14.07 -44.28
N GLU A 522 -9.08 -13.58 -44.27
CA GLU A 522 -8.02 -14.05 -45.18
C GLU A 522 -7.74 -15.54 -44.99
N ILE A 523 -7.56 -16.00 -43.74
CA ILE A 523 -7.33 -17.42 -43.43
C ILE A 523 -8.53 -18.25 -43.88
N LYS A 524 -9.75 -17.77 -43.67
CA LYS A 524 -10.97 -18.45 -44.13
C LYS A 524 -10.99 -18.58 -45.65
N ALA A 525 -10.68 -17.51 -46.39
CA ALA A 525 -10.60 -17.53 -47.84
C ALA A 525 -9.52 -18.52 -48.33
N HIS A 526 -8.33 -18.51 -47.71
CA HIS A 526 -7.27 -19.48 -48.02
C HIS A 526 -7.70 -20.93 -47.73
N ARG A 527 -8.39 -21.17 -46.62
CA ARG A 527 -8.91 -22.51 -46.28
C ARG A 527 -9.96 -22.97 -47.28
N GLU A 528 -10.87 -22.09 -47.71
CA GLU A 528 -11.86 -22.40 -48.74
C GLU A 528 -11.21 -22.71 -50.09
N MET A 529 -10.17 -21.95 -50.46
CA MET A 529 -9.37 -22.23 -51.66
C MET A 529 -8.66 -23.59 -51.57
N LEU A 530 -8.01 -23.90 -50.44
CA LEU A 530 -7.37 -25.22 -50.22
C LEU A 530 -8.38 -26.36 -50.27
N ASN A 531 -9.57 -26.19 -49.68
CA ASN A 531 -10.63 -27.19 -49.76
C ASN A 531 -11.11 -27.41 -51.21
N LYS A 532 -11.18 -26.36 -52.03
CA LYS A 532 -11.47 -26.51 -53.46
C LYS A 532 -10.36 -27.29 -54.17
N GLN A 533 -9.10 -27.01 -53.86
CA GLN A 533 -7.96 -27.75 -54.42
C GLN A 533 -7.99 -29.24 -54.04
N VAL A 534 -8.31 -29.57 -52.79
CA VAL A 534 -8.47 -30.95 -52.33
C VAL A 534 -9.59 -31.65 -53.11
N LYS A 535 -10.75 -31.00 -53.30
CA LYS A 535 -11.85 -31.56 -54.10
C LYS A 535 -11.47 -31.84 -55.54
N ILE A 536 -10.74 -30.94 -56.19
CA ILE A 536 -10.23 -31.14 -57.56
C ILE A 536 -9.28 -32.33 -57.60
N THR A 537 -8.34 -32.39 -56.65
CA THR A 537 -7.36 -33.49 -56.56
C THR A 537 -8.05 -34.83 -56.30
N ASP A 538 -9.11 -34.86 -55.49
CA ASP A 538 -9.89 -36.07 -55.27
C ASP A 538 -10.66 -36.50 -56.52
N GLN A 539 -11.18 -35.56 -57.31
CA GLN A 539 -11.79 -35.86 -58.61
C GLN A 539 -10.76 -36.45 -59.58
N GLU A 540 -9.55 -35.89 -59.65
CA GLU A 540 -8.44 -36.44 -60.43
C GLU A 540 -8.06 -37.85 -59.96
N ARG A 541 -7.95 -38.07 -58.65
CA ARG A 541 -7.69 -39.39 -58.06
C ARG A 541 -8.78 -40.39 -58.41
N GLN A 542 -10.05 -40.00 -58.37
CA GLN A 542 -11.17 -40.84 -58.77
C GLN A 542 -11.11 -41.16 -60.27
N GLY A 543 -10.77 -40.19 -61.12
CA GLY A 543 -10.53 -40.39 -62.55
C GLY A 543 -9.42 -41.41 -62.82
N LEU A 544 -8.24 -41.23 -62.21
CA LEU A 544 -7.13 -42.16 -62.31
C LEU A 544 -7.48 -43.55 -61.77
N SER A 545 -8.23 -43.63 -60.67
CA SER A 545 -8.72 -44.90 -60.14
C SER A 545 -9.62 -45.61 -61.15
N ALA A 546 -10.54 -44.90 -61.80
CA ALA A 546 -11.41 -45.46 -62.84
C ALA A 546 -10.59 -45.99 -64.03
N GLU A 547 -9.58 -45.22 -64.49
CA GLU A 547 -8.65 -45.68 -65.53
C GLU A 547 -7.90 -46.95 -65.11
N VAL A 548 -7.40 -47.02 -63.87
CA VAL A 548 -6.73 -48.21 -63.33
C VAL A 548 -7.68 -49.41 -63.32
N HIS A 549 -8.93 -49.24 -62.90
CA HIS A 549 -9.92 -50.32 -62.91
C HIS A 549 -10.22 -50.81 -64.33
N GLU A 550 -10.28 -49.89 -65.31
CA GLU A 550 -10.44 -50.26 -66.72
C GLU A 550 -9.23 -51.07 -67.23
N ARG A 551 -8.00 -50.64 -66.88
CA ARG A 551 -6.78 -51.38 -67.22
C ARG A 551 -6.73 -52.75 -66.55
N LEU A 552 -7.09 -52.85 -65.27
CA LEU A 552 -7.20 -54.12 -64.55
C LEU A 552 -8.25 -55.03 -65.19
N SER A 553 -9.42 -54.52 -65.55
CA SER A 553 -10.43 -55.29 -66.28
C SER A 553 -9.90 -55.82 -67.62
N LYS A 554 -9.11 -55.01 -68.34
CA LYS A 554 -8.45 -55.42 -69.59
C LYS A 554 -7.40 -56.51 -69.33
N VAL A 555 -6.60 -56.39 -68.27
CA VAL A 555 -5.63 -57.41 -67.84
C VAL A 555 -6.36 -58.69 -67.45
N ASP A 556 -7.42 -58.63 -66.65
CA ASP A 556 -8.23 -59.80 -66.26
C ASP A 556 -8.84 -60.49 -67.48
N LYS A 557 -9.33 -59.73 -68.47
CA LYS A 557 -9.79 -60.30 -69.75
C LYS A 557 -8.66 -61.04 -70.46
N MET A 558 -7.44 -60.51 -70.47
CA MET A 558 -6.27 -61.18 -71.06
C MET A 558 -5.84 -62.39 -70.22
N ARG A 559 -5.82 -62.31 -68.89
CA ARG A 559 -5.49 -63.41 -67.98
C ARG A 559 -6.48 -64.56 -68.16
N LYS A 560 -7.79 -64.29 -68.16
CA LYS A 560 -8.82 -65.30 -68.44
C LYS A 560 -8.64 -65.95 -69.81
N ARG A 561 -8.24 -65.19 -70.84
CA ARG A 561 -7.90 -65.77 -72.16
C ARG A 561 -6.68 -66.70 -72.07
N TYR A 562 -5.63 -66.31 -71.34
CA TYR A 562 -4.47 -67.16 -71.09
C TYR A 562 -4.82 -68.40 -70.26
N GLU A 563 -5.60 -68.25 -69.18
CA GLU A 563 -6.07 -69.37 -68.35
C GLU A 563 -6.90 -70.36 -69.15
N ILE A 564 -7.86 -69.89 -69.97
CA ILE A 564 -8.62 -70.76 -70.87
C ILE A 564 -7.67 -71.48 -71.83
N MET A 565 -6.67 -70.79 -72.39
CA MET A 565 -5.66 -71.41 -73.24
C MET A 565 -4.83 -72.47 -72.49
N THR A 566 -4.35 -72.17 -71.29
CA THR A 566 -3.56 -73.11 -70.45
C THR A 566 -4.38 -74.31 -69.99
N VAL A 567 -5.61 -74.11 -69.53
CA VAL A 567 -6.52 -75.19 -69.12
C VAL A 567 -6.88 -76.07 -70.32
N SER A 568 -7.07 -75.47 -71.51
CA SER A 568 -7.24 -76.27 -72.74
C SER A 568 -6.00 -77.11 -73.11
N MET A 569 -4.82 -76.75 -72.59
CA MET A 569 -3.58 -77.53 -72.76
C MET A 569 -3.28 -78.47 -71.57
N ALA A 570 -4.05 -78.45 -70.48
CA ALA A 570 -3.81 -79.28 -69.30
C ALA A 570 -4.59 -80.61 -69.38
N ALA A 571 -3.92 -81.73 -69.09
CA ALA A 571 -4.47 -83.08 -69.14
C ALA A 571 -5.26 -83.45 -67.87
N PRO A 572 -6.19 -84.44 -67.93
CA PRO A 572 -7.22 -84.63 -66.91
C PRO A 572 -6.73 -85.39 -65.67
N GLU A 573 -7.11 -84.85 -64.51
CA GLU A 573 -7.31 -85.49 -63.20
C GLU A 573 -6.09 -86.11 -62.49
N GLY A 574 -5.66 -85.46 -61.40
CA GLY A 574 -5.31 -86.19 -60.17
C GLY A 574 -4.07 -85.77 -59.39
N GLU A 575 -3.18 -84.94 -59.93
CA GLU A 575 -2.11 -84.30 -59.16
C GLU A 575 -2.06 -82.81 -59.50
N GLU A 576 -2.10 -81.98 -58.45
CA GLU A 576 -2.04 -80.53 -58.55
C GLU A 576 -0.88 -80.08 -59.46
N GLU A 577 -1.26 -79.22 -60.40
CA GLU A 577 -0.49 -78.49 -61.40
C GLU A 577 0.94 -78.17 -60.97
N LYS A 578 1.89 -79.03 -61.32
CA LYS A 578 3.32 -78.67 -61.34
C LYS A 578 3.78 -78.52 -62.78
N SER A 579 4.57 -77.48 -63.03
CA SER A 579 5.01 -77.15 -64.39
C SER A 579 5.74 -78.34 -65.02
N GLN A 580 5.67 -78.46 -66.35
CA GLN A 580 6.40 -79.47 -67.11
C GLN A 580 7.90 -79.50 -66.76
N ALA A 581 8.46 -78.33 -66.40
CA ALA A 581 9.82 -78.20 -65.91
C ALA A 581 10.03 -78.80 -64.50
N TYR A 582 9.06 -78.70 -63.58
CA TYR A 582 9.16 -79.34 -62.26
C TYR A 582 9.19 -80.86 -62.36
N TYR A 583 8.33 -81.47 -63.18
CA TYR A 583 8.34 -82.92 -63.33
C TYR A 583 9.63 -83.41 -63.99
N VAL A 584 10.18 -82.64 -64.94
CA VAL A 584 11.48 -82.92 -65.54
C VAL A 584 12.62 -82.76 -64.54
N ILE A 585 12.61 -81.71 -63.72
CA ILE A 585 13.66 -81.43 -62.73
C ILE A 585 13.58 -82.39 -61.54
N LYS A 586 12.39 -82.72 -61.04
CA LYS A 586 12.21 -83.69 -59.95
C LYS A 586 12.61 -85.09 -60.39
N ALA A 587 12.20 -85.52 -61.59
CA ALA A 587 12.64 -86.79 -62.15
C ALA A 587 14.16 -86.82 -62.38
N ALA A 588 14.79 -85.69 -62.72
CA ALA A 588 16.24 -85.59 -62.84
C ALA A 588 16.96 -85.60 -61.48
N GLN A 589 16.41 -84.93 -60.46
CA GLN A 589 16.97 -84.85 -59.10
C GLN A 589 16.84 -86.18 -58.35
N GLU A 590 15.67 -86.83 -58.37
CA GLU A 590 15.50 -88.15 -57.75
C GLU A 590 16.38 -89.21 -58.44
N LYS A 591 16.60 -89.08 -59.76
CA LYS A 591 17.54 -89.93 -60.49
C LYS A 591 19.01 -89.69 -60.08
N GLU A 592 19.43 -88.43 -59.93
CA GLU A 592 20.79 -88.08 -59.52
C GLU A 592 21.07 -88.45 -58.05
N GLU A 593 20.08 -88.29 -57.15
CA GLU A 593 20.17 -88.66 -55.74
C GLU A 593 20.26 -90.19 -55.56
N LEU A 594 19.39 -90.96 -56.24
CA LEU A 594 19.51 -92.43 -56.25
C LEU A 594 20.81 -92.91 -56.89
N GLN A 595 21.36 -92.16 -57.86
CA GLN A 595 22.64 -92.49 -58.47
C GLN A 595 23.83 -92.16 -57.56
N ARG A 596 23.78 -91.09 -56.77
CA ARG A 596 24.78 -90.80 -55.72
C ARG A 596 24.72 -91.77 -54.56
N GLU A 597 23.52 -92.16 -54.12
CA GLU A 597 23.35 -93.20 -53.11
C GLU A 597 23.83 -94.57 -53.63
N GLY A 598 23.59 -94.87 -54.91
CA GLY A 598 24.15 -96.03 -55.61
C GLY A 598 25.69 -96.00 -55.66
N ASP A 599 26.29 -94.87 -56.05
CA ASP A 599 27.75 -94.71 -56.12
C ASP A 599 28.41 -94.75 -54.73
N ASP A 600 27.77 -94.21 -53.68
CA ASP A 600 28.26 -94.27 -52.30
C ASP A 600 28.16 -95.69 -51.72
N LEU A 601 27.10 -96.43 -52.05
CA LEU A 601 26.98 -97.85 -51.69
C LEU A 601 27.98 -98.71 -52.47
N ASP A 602 28.18 -98.47 -53.77
CA ASP A 602 29.22 -99.15 -54.56
C ASP A 602 30.64 -98.80 -54.09
N ALA A 603 30.88 -97.56 -53.66
CA ALA A 603 32.14 -97.14 -53.05
C ALA A 603 32.36 -97.82 -51.69
N LYS A 604 31.30 -97.99 -50.87
CA LYS A 604 31.34 -98.76 -49.62
C LYS A 604 31.54 -100.25 -49.86
N ILE A 605 30.90 -100.84 -50.88
CA ILE A 605 31.07 -102.24 -51.26
C ILE A 605 32.50 -102.47 -51.77
N ARG A 606 33.03 -101.62 -52.65
CA ARG A 606 34.42 -101.70 -53.11
C ARG A 606 35.44 -101.45 -51.99
N LYS A 607 35.14 -100.58 -51.00
CA LYS A 607 35.97 -100.42 -49.80
C LYS A 607 35.94 -101.67 -48.94
N MET A 608 34.76 -102.24 -48.67
CA MET A 608 34.61 -103.47 -47.88
C MET A 608 35.25 -104.69 -48.57
N GLU A 609 35.13 -104.85 -49.89
CA GLU A 609 35.81 -105.91 -50.66
C GLU A 609 37.34 -105.74 -50.69
N LYS A 610 37.82 -104.49 -50.79
CA LYS A 610 39.25 -104.18 -50.63
C LYS A 610 39.72 -104.39 -49.20
N GLU A 611 38.89 -104.13 -48.19
CA GLU A 611 39.17 -104.35 -46.77
C GLU A 611 39.17 -105.83 -46.42
N ILE A 612 38.31 -106.67 -47.00
CA ILE A 612 38.34 -108.13 -46.85
C ILE A 612 39.62 -108.71 -47.50
N ARG A 613 39.96 -108.31 -48.74
CA ARG A 613 41.24 -108.70 -49.36
C ARG A 613 42.45 -108.12 -48.61
N ALA A 614 42.33 -106.94 -48.02
CA ALA A 614 43.39 -106.32 -47.22
C ALA A 614 43.51 -106.98 -45.84
N LEU A 615 42.46 -107.50 -45.24
CA LEU A 615 42.48 -108.26 -43.97
C LEU A 615 43.07 -109.66 -44.17
N GLU A 616 42.76 -110.34 -45.27
CA GLU A 616 43.43 -111.60 -45.65
C GLU A 616 44.92 -111.39 -45.96
N ASN A 617 45.26 -110.33 -46.70
CA ASN A 617 46.65 -109.98 -46.97
C ASN A 617 47.39 -109.43 -45.73
N THR A 618 46.72 -108.71 -44.81
CA THR A 618 47.37 -108.23 -43.57
C THR A 618 47.59 -109.36 -42.58
N LEU A 619 46.78 -110.42 -42.54
CA LEU A 619 47.12 -111.62 -41.76
C LEU A 619 48.41 -112.30 -42.29
N HIS A 620 48.59 -112.34 -43.62
CA HIS A 620 49.77 -112.91 -44.28
C HIS A 620 51.02 -111.99 -44.20
N VAL A 621 50.81 -110.67 -44.21
CA VAL A 621 51.85 -109.63 -44.17
C VAL A 621 52.29 -109.30 -42.74
N VAL A 622 51.41 -109.37 -41.73
CA VAL A 622 51.77 -109.21 -40.31
C VAL A 622 52.71 -110.32 -39.86
N ASN A 623 52.52 -111.56 -40.33
CA ASN A 623 53.44 -112.67 -40.08
C ASN A 623 54.78 -112.54 -40.85
N SER A 624 54.78 -111.95 -42.05
CA SER A 624 55.99 -111.77 -42.88
C SER A 624 56.77 -110.47 -42.61
N ARG A 625 56.17 -109.46 -41.97
CA ARG A 625 56.84 -108.19 -41.62
C ARG A 625 57.39 -108.18 -40.20
N ASN A 626 56.87 -109.01 -39.29
CA ASN A 626 57.48 -109.28 -37.99
C ASN A 626 58.92 -109.85 -38.12
N THR A 627 59.22 -110.53 -39.23
CA THR A 627 60.56 -111.05 -39.57
C THR A 627 61.47 -110.07 -40.31
N THR A 628 60.92 -109.03 -40.95
CA THR A 628 61.69 -108.14 -41.85
C THR A 628 61.94 -106.76 -41.23
N TYR A 629 61.09 -106.29 -40.30
CA TYR A 629 61.28 -105.02 -39.57
C TYR A 629 62.41 -105.05 -38.50
N ARG A 630 63.07 -106.20 -38.31
CA ARG A 630 64.38 -106.29 -37.63
C ARG A 630 65.53 -105.64 -38.41
N LYS A 631 65.34 -105.08 -39.62
CA LYS A 631 66.45 -104.60 -40.46
C LYS A 631 66.15 -103.28 -41.18
N SER A 632 66.58 -102.16 -40.59
CA SER A 632 66.89 -100.86 -41.26
C SER A 632 65.71 -100.01 -41.75
N PHE A 633 65.28 -98.97 -41.01
CA PHE A 633 65.81 -97.60 -40.88
C PHE A 633 65.38 -96.59 -41.97
N ASN A 634 64.57 -95.58 -41.55
CA ASN A 634 64.52 -94.10 -41.82
C ASN A 634 64.93 -93.50 -43.20
N LYS A 635 64.52 -92.30 -43.66
CA LYS A 635 64.14 -91.02 -43.00
C LYS A 635 63.54 -90.01 -44.04
N VAL A 636 62.71 -89.05 -43.59
CA VAL A 636 62.77 -87.60 -43.96
C VAL A 636 62.46 -86.80 -42.68
N THR A 637 63.20 -85.71 -42.43
CA THR A 637 63.42 -85.11 -41.09
C THR A 637 62.87 -83.70 -40.86
N GLU A 638 62.69 -83.39 -39.57
CA GLU A 638 62.18 -82.18 -38.91
C GLU A 638 63.17 -80.98 -38.87
N SER A 639 63.70 -80.54 -40.02
CA SER A 639 64.53 -79.31 -40.05
C SER A 639 64.31 -78.46 -41.30
N SER A 640 63.07 -77.98 -41.51
CA SER A 640 62.73 -76.99 -42.55
C SER A 640 62.34 -75.65 -41.92
N GLU A 641 62.85 -74.54 -42.47
CA GLU A 641 62.61 -73.15 -42.04
C GLU A 641 61.10 -72.78 -42.09
N GLU A 642 60.33 -73.42 -42.98
CA GLU A 642 58.88 -73.20 -43.14
C GLU A 642 58.07 -73.62 -41.90
N TYR A 643 58.56 -74.59 -41.10
CA TYR A 643 57.89 -74.99 -39.85
C TYR A 643 58.07 -73.94 -38.74
N GLN A 644 59.18 -73.19 -38.75
CA GLN A 644 59.45 -72.16 -37.75
C GLN A 644 58.67 -70.86 -38.01
N GLU A 645 58.45 -70.48 -39.28
CA GLU A 645 57.57 -69.33 -39.62
C GLU A 645 56.09 -69.62 -39.33
N LYS A 646 55.63 -70.85 -39.59
CA LYS A 646 54.28 -71.27 -39.23
C LYS A 646 54.03 -71.12 -37.72
N LEU A 647 54.99 -71.54 -36.89
CA LEU A 647 54.88 -71.40 -35.43
C LEU A 647 54.78 -69.93 -34.99
N LYS A 648 55.57 -69.02 -35.59
CA LYS A 648 55.52 -67.59 -35.25
C LYS A 648 54.20 -66.92 -35.64
N LEU A 649 53.64 -67.26 -36.80
CA LEU A 649 52.33 -66.74 -37.24
C LEU A 649 51.17 -67.32 -36.41
N ASP A 650 51.24 -68.59 -36.03
CA ASP A 650 50.27 -69.21 -35.13
C ASP A 650 50.31 -68.57 -33.72
N GLU A 651 51.49 -68.16 -33.24
CA GLU A 651 51.64 -67.42 -31.97
C GLU A 651 51.05 -66.00 -32.04
N GLN A 652 51.31 -65.25 -33.13
CA GLN A 652 50.73 -63.92 -33.31
C GLN A 652 49.19 -63.96 -33.42
N LYS A 653 48.65 -64.99 -34.11
CA LYS A 653 47.21 -65.22 -34.20
C LYS A 653 46.59 -65.50 -32.83
N ARG A 654 47.21 -66.37 -32.01
CA ARG A 654 46.71 -66.65 -30.65
C ARG A 654 46.73 -65.40 -29.77
N ALA A 655 47.79 -64.59 -29.82
CA ALA A 655 47.88 -63.34 -29.06
C ALA A 655 46.79 -62.31 -29.46
N ALA A 656 46.44 -62.24 -30.75
CA ALA A 656 45.36 -61.38 -31.23
C ALA A 656 43.97 -61.91 -30.81
N GLU A 657 43.75 -63.23 -30.85
CA GLU A 657 42.52 -63.88 -30.40
C GLU A 657 42.29 -63.69 -28.89
N GLU A 658 43.35 -63.73 -28.07
CA GLU A 658 43.28 -63.46 -26.64
C GLU A 658 42.92 -62.00 -26.33
N LYS A 659 43.52 -61.03 -27.05
CA LYS A 659 43.16 -59.60 -26.92
C LYS A 659 41.72 -59.34 -27.35
N TYR A 660 41.24 -59.98 -28.42
CA TYR A 660 39.85 -59.88 -28.86
C TYR A 660 38.88 -60.49 -27.83
N LYS A 661 39.19 -61.66 -27.26
CA LYS A 661 38.40 -62.29 -26.19
C LYS A 661 38.35 -61.40 -24.93
N TYR A 662 39.46 -60.76 -24.57
CA TYR A 662 39.52 -59.82 -23.45
C TYR A 662 38.64 -58.59 -23.68
N LYS A 663 38.73 -57.97 -24.87
CA LYS A 663 37.86 -56.82 -25.22
C LYS A 663 36.38 -57.19 -25.28
N ARG A 664 36.06 -58.39 -25.77
CA ARG A 664 34.67 -58.92 -25.78
C ARG A 664 34.15 -59.27 -24.38
N ARG A 665 35.03 -59.53 -23.41
CA ARG A 665 34.66 -59.68 -22.00
C ARG A 665 34.42 -58.30 -21.35
N GLN A 666 35.31 -57.32 -21.58
CA GLN A 666 35.10 -55.93 -21.12
C GLN A 666 33.81 -55.32 -21.65
N ILE A 667 33.45 -55.57 -22.92
CA ILE A 667 32.18 -55.08 -23.48
C ILE A 667 30.97 -55.71 -22.79
N ARG A 668 31.04 -57.00 -22.42
CA ARG A 668 29.95 -57.67 -21.70
C ARG A 668 29.81 -57.15 -20.28
N GLU A 669 30.92 -56.96 -19.56
CA GLU A 669 30.92 -56.36 -18.22
C GLU A 669 30.31 -54.95 -18.25
N LEU A 670 30.71 -54.11 -19.20
CA LEU A 670 30.12 -52.77 -19.37
C LEU A 670 28.64 -52.81 -19.78
N GLN A 671 28.20 -53.79 -20.56
CA GLN A 671 26.79 -53.97 -20.91
C GLN A 671 25.95 -54.42 -19.70
N GLU A 672 26.48 -55.31 -18.88
CA GLU A 672 25.86 -55.74 -17.62
C GLU A 672 25.80 -54.59 -16.62
N ASP A 673 26.84 -53.76 -16.51
CA ASP A 673 26.84 -52.55 -15.67
C ASP A 673 25.81 -51.53 -16.14
N ILE A 674 25.71 -51.26 -17.45
CA ILE A 674 24.69 -50.35 -18.02
C ILE A 674 23.28 -50.90 -17.76
N GLN A 675 23.08 -52.21 -17.90
CA GLN A 675 21.79 -52.83 -17.62
C GLN A 675 21.45 -52.79 -16.13
N GLY A 676 22.43 -52.98 -15.25
CA GLY A 676 22.29 -52.78 -13.81
C GLY A 676 21.92 -51.34 -13.46
N MET A 677 22.62 -50.36 -14.03
CA MET A 677 22.33 -48.93 -13.82
C MET A 677 20.93 -48.55 -14.33
N ASN A 678 20.51 -49.06 -15.48
CA ASN A 678 19.16 -48.83 -16.01
C ASN A 678 18.09 -49.43 -15.09
N ASN A 679 18.28 -50.65 -14.60
CA ASN A 679 17.36 -51.26 -13.64
C ASN A 679 17.28 -50.45 -12.33
N THR A 680 18.40 -49.91 -11.85
CA THR A 680 18.39 -49.02 -10.67
C THR A 680 17.66 -47.71 -10.94
N LEU A 681 17.81 -47.15 -12.15
CA LEU A 681 17.10 -45.93 -12.55
C LEU A 681 15.59 -46.17 -12.64
N ASP A 682 15.16 -47.28 -13.24
CA ASP A 682 13.74 -47.64 -13.34
C ASP A 682 13.12 -47.86 -11.96
N ASN A 683 13.85 -48.48 -11.02
CA ASN A 683 13.40 -48.62 -9.62
C ASN A 683 13.25 -47.25 -8.93
N LEU A 684 14.22 -46.34 -9.10
CA LEU A 684 14.14 -44.99 -8.53
C LEU A 684 12.97 -44.19 -9.11
N LEU A 685 12.69 -44.32 -10.41
CA LEU A 685 11.55 -43.67 -11.06
C LEU A 685 10.21 -44.23 -10.55
N GLN A 686 10.13 -45.53 -10.28
CA GLN A 686 8.95 -46.14 -9.65
C GLN A 686 8.76 -45.67 -8.20
N GLU A 687 9.84 -45.58 -7.43
CA GLU A 687 9.80 -45.03 -6.06
C GLU A 687 9.35 -43.57 -6.05
N GLU A 688 9.87 -42.74 -6.97
CA GLU A 688 9.45 -41.35 -7.15
C GLU A 688 7.95 -41.25 -7.49
N ALA A 689 7.45 -42.10 -8.40
CA ALA A 689 6.03 -42.14 -8.74
C ALA A 689 5.15 -42.50 -7.53
N ILE A 690 5.57 -43.46 -6.70
CA ILE A 690 4.85 -43.85 -5.48
C ILE A 690 4.87 -42.71 -4.46
N GLN A 691 6.00 -42.01 -4.29
CA GLN A 691 6.07 -40.86 -3.38
C GLN A 691 5.20 -39.70 -3.85
N ASN A 692 5.15 -39.44 -5.17
CA ASN A 692 4.29 -38.41 -5.74
C ASN A 692 2.80 -38.69 -5.44
N VAL A 693 2.35 -39.94 -5.63
CA VAL A 693 0.99 -40.34 -5.26
C VAL A 693 0.71 -40.13 -3.76
N ARG A 694 1.65 -40.52 -2.87
CA ARG A 694 1.52 -40.27 -1.43
C ARG A 694 1.48 -38.77 -1.09
N THR A 695 2.23 -37.94 -1.80
CA THR A 695 2.18 -36.48 -1.61
C THR A 695 0.85 -35.90 -2.07
N GLU A 696 0.26 -36.41 -3.15
CA GLU A 696 -1.07 -35.99 -3.61
C GLU A 696 -2.16 -36.41 -2.62
N GLU A 697 -2.11 -37.64 -2.12
CA GLU A 697 -3.03 -38.14 -1.08
C GLU A 697 -2.93 -37.30 0.20
N THR A 698 -1.71 -37.02 0.68
CA THR A 698 -1.51 -36.18 1.87
C THR A 698 -1.95 -34.74 1.65
N GLN A 699 -1.72 -34.16 0.47
CA GLN A 699 -2.25 -32.83 0.11
C GLN A 699 -3.79 -32.82 0.09
N SER A 700 -4.43 -33.85 -0.46
CA SER A 700 -5.89 -33.97 -0.46
C SER A 700 -6.44 -34.07 0.98
N HIS A 701 -5.75 -34.80 1.86
CA HIS A 701 -6.10 -34.93 3.26
C HIS A 701 -5.95 -33.60 4.02
N ILE A 702 -4.86 -32.86 3.78
CA ILE A 702 -4.64 -31.51 4.32
C ILE A 702 -5.75 -30.56 3.86
N MET A 703 -6.15 -30.62 2.59
CA MET A 703 -7.25 -29.80 2.08
C MET A 703 -8.59 -30.13 2.76
N SER A 704 -8.87 -31.40 3.05
CA SER A 704 -10.06 -31.81 3.81
C SER A 704 -10.01 -31.28 5.24
N LEU A 705 -8.90 -31.48 5.95
CA LEU A 705 -8.71 -31.00 7.32
C LEU A 705 -8.79 -29.48 7.42
N ASN A 706 -8.28 -28.75 6.44
CA ASN A 706 -8.39 -27.29 6.39
C ASN A 706 -9.85 -26.83 6.23
N ARG A 707 -10.65 -27.51 5.39
CA ARG A 707 -12.08 -27.21 5.27
C ARG A 707 -12.82 -27.49 6.59
N GLU A 708 -12.49 -28.60 7.25
CA GLU A 708 -13.05 -28.92 8.55
C GLU A 708 -12.67 -27.87 9.61
N LEU A 709 -11.40 -27.46 9.68
CA LEU A 709 -10.91 -26.45 10.60
C LEU A 709 -11.62 -25.10 10.42
N VAL A 710 -11.81 -24.65 9.17
CA VAL A 710 -12.58 -23.44 8.87
C VAL A 710 -14.04 -23.58 9.37
N SER A 711 -14.69 -24.71 9.09
CA SER A 711 -16.06 -24.96 9.56
C SER A 711 -16.17 -24.97 11.09
N GLN A 712 -15.15 -25.48 11.79
CA GLN A 712 -15.10 -25.49 13.26
C GLN A 712 -14.82 -24.10 13.83
N GLN A 713 -13.97 -23.30 13.19
CA GLN A 713 -13.73 -21.90 13.58
C GLN A 713 -15.01 -21.06 13.45
N GLU A 714 -15.81 -21.25 12.39
CA GLU A 714 -17.09 -20.57 12.25
C GLU A 714 -18.12 -21.00 13.31
N LYS A 715 -18.14 -22.29 13.68
CA LYS A 715 -18.98 -22.79 14.78
C LYS A 715 -18.53 -22.19 16.11
N LEU A 716 -17.24 -22.18 16.38
CA LEU A 716 -16.65 -21.59 17.58
C LEU A 716 -16.99 -20.10 17.67
N HIS A 717 -16.81 -19.34 16.58
CA HIS A 717 -17.15 -17.92 16.55
C HIS A 717 -18.65 -17.65 16.85
N ARG A 718 -19.55 -18.48 16.30
CA ARG A 718 -21.00 -18.42 16.59
C ARG A 718 -21.29 -18.68 18.06
N VAL A 719 -20.70 -19.73 18.64
CA VAL A 719 -20.88 -20.10 20.05
C VAL A 719 -20.29 -19.03 20.97
N THR A 720 -19.06 -18.55 20.73
CA THR A 720 -18.44 -17.48 21.52
C THR A 720 -19.28 -16.20 21.52
N LYS A 721 -19.87 -15.84 20.36
CA LYS A 721 -20.79 -14.70 20.26
C LYS A 721 -22.06 -14.93 21.06
N GLN A 722 -22.62 -16.13 21.08
CA GLN A 722 -23.77 -16.49 21.92
C GLN A 722 -23.42 -16.49 23.42
N CYS A 723 -22.30 -17.08 23.82
CA CYS A 723 -21.81 -17.05 25.20
C CYS A 723 -21.63 -15.60 25.67
N SER A 724 -20.99 -14.74 24.86
CA SER A 724 -20.82 -13.32 25.21
C SER A 724 -22.14 -12.55 25.40
N LYS A 725 -23.20 -12.94 24.68
CA LYS A 725 -24.55 -12.37 24.86
C LYS A 725 -25.16 -12.86 26.18
N LEU A 726 -25.10 -14.16 26.45
CA LEU A 726 -25.60 -14.75 27.70
C LEU A 726 -24.83 -14.23 28.92
N THR A 727 -23.51 -14.05 28.84
CA THR A 727 -22.69 -13.42 29.88
C THR A 727 -23.16 -11.99 30.16
N LYS A 728 -23.45 -11.20 29.12
CA LYS A 728 -23.99 -9.84 29.29
C LYS A 728 -25.39 -9.84 29.91
N GLU A 729 -26.24 -10.79 29.52
CA GLU A 729 -27.58 -10.98 30.11
C GLU A 729 -27.49 -11.36 31.61
N ILE A 730 -26.62 -12.29 31.98
CA ILE A 730 -26.36 -12.71 33.38
C ILE A 730 -25.84 -11.53 34.21
N ARG A 731 -24.85 -10.78 33.70
CA ARG A 731 -24.31 -9.59 34.39
C ARG A 731 -25.36 -8.49 34.54
N SER A 732 -26.22 -8.29 33.52
CA SER A 732 -27.29 -7.29 33.56
C SER A 732 -28.41 -7.65 34.56
N ALA A 733 -28.79 -8.94 34.65
CA ALA A 733 -29.80 -9.42 35.59
C ALA A 733 -29.34 -9.33 37.05
N LYS A 734 -28.03 -9.51 37.31
CA LYS A 734 -27.44 -9.48 38.66
C LYS A 734 -26.85 -8.12 39.09
N LYS A 735 -26.85 -7.11 38.20
CA LYS A 735 -26.26 -5.76 38.42
C LYS A 735 -24.81 -5.80 38.94
N ALA A 736 -24.02 -6.78 38.50
CA ALA A 736 -22.62 -6.91 38.85
C ALA A 736 -21.71 -6.36 37.72
N LYS A 737 -20.66 -5.60 38.09
CA LYS A 737 -19.61 -5.17 37.14
C LYS A 737 -18.49 -6.21 36.99
N GLU A 738 -18.35 -7.09 37.96
CA GLU A 738 -17.35 -8.17 37.99
C GLU A 738 -18.00 -9.51 37.62
N GLU A 739 -17.16 -10.49 37.27
CA GLU A 739 -17.59 -11.86 36.96
C GLU A 739 -18.50 -12.40 38.06
N THR A 740 -19.66 -12.93 37.63
CA THR A 740 -20.58 -13.56 38.57
C THR A 740 -20.05 -14.93 38.99
N PHE A 741 -20.45 -15.42 40.17
CA PHE A 741 -20.04 -16.75 40.64
C PHE A 741 -20.38 -17.87 39.64
N GLU A 742 -21.51 -17.73 38.94
CA GLU A 742 -21.96 -18.66 37.91
C GLU A 742 -21.05 -18.64 36.67
N GLU A 743 -20.48 -17.50 36.29
CA GLU A 743 -19.50 -17.43 35.19
C GLU A 743 -18.22 -18.18 35.55
N ARG A 744 -17.71 -18.02 36.77
CA ARG A 744 -16.54 -18.77 37.24
C ARG A 744 -16.79 -20.26 37.35
N ASP A 745 -18.00 -20.67 37.73
CA ASP A 745 -18.36 -22.10 37.80
C ASP A 745 -18.57 -22.72 36.40
N ILE A 746 -19.09 -21.94 35.44
CA ILE A 746 -19.17 -22.35 34.03
C ILE A 746 -17.76 -22.49 33.44
N GLU A 747 -16.88 -21.51 33.63
CA GLU A 747 -15.49 -21.58 33.17
C GLU A 747 -14.73 -22.76 33.79
N LEU A 748 -14.97 -23.04 35.07
CA LEU A 748 -14.35 -24.19 35.75
C LEU A 748 -14.89 -25.53 35.20
N ARG A 749 -16.16 -25.60 34.82
CA ARG A 749 -16.74 -26.77 34.13
C ARG A 749 -16.20 -26.91 32.71
N GLU A 750 -16.12 -25.84 31.95
CA GLU A 750 -15.54 -25.82 30.61
C GLU A 750 -14.07 -26.26 30.64
N LEU A 751 -13.28 -25.78 31.60
CA LEU A 751 -11.89 -26.22 31.81
C LEU A 751 -11.80 -27.71 32.19
N LYS A 752 -12.74 -28.22 33.00
CA LYS A 752 -12.79 -29.65 33.34
C LYS A 752 -13.15 -30.51 32.14
N ASP A 753 -14.12 -30.08 31.33
CA ASP A 753 -14.57 -30.83 30.16
C ASP A 753 -13.55 -30.73 29.01
N PHE A 754 -12.88 -29.59 28.85
CA PHE A 754 -11.73 -29.43 27.97
C PHE A 754 -10.60 -30.39 28.33
N ASN A 755 -10.23 -30.47 29.62
CA ASN A 755 -9.22 -31.41 30.09
C ASN A 755 -9.66 -32.88 29.89
N LYS A 756 -10.93 -33.22 30.13
CA LYS A 756 -11.45 -34.56 29.83
C LYS A 756 -11.37 -34.90 28.35
N ASN A 757 -11.71 -33.96 27.47
CA ASN A 757 -11.66 -34.16 26.01
C ASN A 757 -10.22 -34.28 25.51
N ILE A 758 -9.29 -33.46 25.99
CA ILE A 758 -7.86 -33.60 25.69
C ILE A 758 -7.34 -34.96 26.16
N ASN A 759 -7.66 -35.38 27.39
CA ASN A 759 -7.24 -36.68 27.89
C ASN A 759 -7.82 -37.83 27.04
N LYS A 760 -9.06 -37.71 26.57
CA LYS A 760 -9.68 -38.68 25.67
C LYS A 760 -9.00 -38.71 24.29
N MET A 761 -8.66 -37.55 23.71
CA MET A 761 -7.91 -37.48 22.45
C MET A 761 -6.49 -38.02 22.59
N LEU A 762 -5.81 -37.74 23.70
CA LEU A 762 -4.49 -38.30 24.01
C LEU A 762 -4.57 -39.82 24.17
N LEU A 763 -5.61 -40.35 24.81
CA LEU A 763 -5.85 -41.79 24.92
C LEU A 763 -6.03 -42.44 23.54
N VAL A 764 -6.85 -41.85 22.66
CA VAL A 764 -7.06 -42.36 21.29
C VAL A 764 -5.76 -42.31 20.47
N ALA A 765 -5.01 -41.20 20.56
CA ALA A 765 -3.70 -41.07 19.89
C ALA A 765 -2.65 -42.07 20.44
N MET A 766 -2.72 -42.41 21.73
CA MET A 766 -1.89 -43.44 22.35
C MET A 766 -2.29 -44.87 21.93
N GLU A 767 -3.55 -45.09 21.53
CA GLU A 767 -4.05 -46.36 21.00
C GLU A 767 -3.69 -46.55 19.52
N GLU A 768 -3.74 -45.49 18.71
CA GLU A 768 -3.42 -45.54 17.27
C GLU A 768 -1.91 -45.61 16.99
N GLN A 769 -1.05 -45.04 17.86
CA GLN A 769 0.39 -44.98 17.65
C GLN A 769 1.21 -45.49 18.86
N PRO A 770 1.73 -46.73 18.83
CA PRO A 770 2.42 -47.36 19.97
C PRO A 770 3.68 -46.62 20.45
N ASP A 771 4.40 -45.95 19.55
CA ASP A 771 5.63 -45.25 19.86
C ASP A 771 5.38 -44.00 20.73
N LEU A 772 4.28 -43.29 20.45
CA LEU A 772 3.85 -42.11 21.22
C LEU A 772 3.44 -42.47 22.64
N ARG A 773 2.91 -43.67 22.86
CA ARG A 773 2.53 -44.17 24.18
C ARG A 773 3.70 -44.17 25.15
N SER A 774 4.91 -44.52 24.70
CA SER A 774 6.11 -44.54 25.54
C SER A 774 6.54 -43.12 25.96
N ALA A 775 6.55 -42.18 25.01
CA ALA A 775 6.94 -40.80 25.25
C ALA A 775 5.92 -40.07 26.13
N LEU A 776 4.62 -40.17 25.81
CA LEU A 776 3.55 -39.54 26.58
C LEU A 776 3.43 -40.13 27.98
N HIS A 777 3.62 -41.44 28.16
CA HIS A 777 3.63 -42.04 29.50
C HIS A 777 4.78 -41.49 30.35
N MET A 778 5.95 -41.25 29.76
CA MET A 778 7.08 -40.60 30.44
C MET A 778 6.74 -39.17 30.90
N TYR A 779 6.10 -38.38 30.03
CA TYR A 779 5.66 -37.02 30.37
C TYR A 779 4.53 -37.01 31.41
N PHE A 780 3.56 -37.93 31.33
CA PHE A 780 2.52 -38.07 32.34
C PHE A 780 3.09 -38.47 33.70
N VAL A 781 4.11 -39.33 33.74
CA VAL A 781 4.84 -39.67 34.97
C VAL A 781 5.59 -38.45 35.52
N GLN A 782 6.25 -37.65 34.68
CA GLN A 782 6.90 -36.40 35.10
C GLN A 782 5.91 -35.36 35.65
N VAL A 783 4.77 -35.14 34.99
CA VAL A 783 3.73 -34.21 35.43
C VAL A 783 3.05 -34.69 36.72
N SER A 784 2.84 -36.00 36.86
CA SER A 784 2.35 -36.60 38.11
C SER A 784 3.35 -36.42 39.25
N PHE A 785 4.65 -36.56 38.98
CA PHE A 785 5.72 -36.27 39.93
C PHE A 785 5.72 -34.79 40.35
N PHE A 786 5.49 -33.88 39.40
CA PHE A 786 5.42 -32.43 39.64
C PHE A 786 4.20 -32.01 40.46
N SER A 787 3.02 -32.59 40.17
CA SER A 787 1.78 -32.34 40.91
C SER A 787 1.85 -32.90 42.33
N PHE A 788 2.50 -34.05 42.52
CA PHE A 788 2.77 -34.63 43.83
C PHE A 788 3.79 -33.80 44.63
N TYR A 789 4.76 -33.18 43.97
CA TYR A 789 5.73 -32.27 44.60
C TYR A 789 5.08 -30.95 45.05
N TYR A 790 4.23 -30.33 44.22
CA TYR A 790 3.56 -29.06 44.56
C TYR A 790 2.50 -29.21 45.65
N LYS A 791 1.77 -30.34 45.69
CA LYS A 791 0.77 -30.58 46.75
C LYS A 791 1.39 -30.80 48.13
N ASN A 792 2.68 -31.16 48.19
CA ASN A 792 3.46 -31.35 49.42
C ASN A 792 4.33 -30.13 49.81
N LYS A 793 4.26 -29.02 49.05
CA LYS A 793 5.15 -27.85 49.24
C LYS A 793 4.36 -26.57 49.53
N GLN A 794 3.47 -26.64 50.54
CA GLN A 794 2.89 -25.42 51.15
C GLN A 794 3.81 -24.80 52.21
N GLU A 795 4.99 -25.35 52.47
CA GLU A 795 6.00 -24.73 53.31
C GLU A 795 7.36 -24.69 52.60
N VAL A 796 7.98 -23.51 52.63
CA VAL A 796 9.40 -23.18 52.41
C VAL A 796 9.87 -22.69 51.02
N ASP A 797 10.16 -21.38 51.03
CA ASP A 797 11.21 -20.53 50.42
C ASP A 797 11.31 -20.28 48.88
N PRO A 798 11.29 -19.01 48.39
CA PRO A 798 11.20 -18.66 46.97
C PRO A 798 12.52 -18.80 46.17
N SER A 799 13.63 -19.09 46.85
CA SER A 799 14.97 -19.11 46.24
C SER A 799 15.21 -20.31 45.31
N HIS A 800 14.37 -21.36 45.39
CA HIS A 800 14.48 -22.57 44.55
C HIS A 800 13.66 -22.54 43.25
N GLU A 801 12.77 -21.55 43.04
CA GLU A 801 12.01 -21.43 41.78
C GLU A 801 12.90 -20.98 40.61
N VAL A 802 13.91 -20.13 40.86
CA VAL A 802 14.75 -19.55 39.81
C VAL A 802 15.71 -20.58 39.19
N SER A 803 16.25 -21.49 40.00
CA SER A 803 17.19 -22.53 39.54
C SER A 803 16.49 -23.59 38.67
N PHE A 804 15.21 -23.87 38.94
CA PHE A 804 14.46 -24.88 38.19
C PHE A 804 13.97 -24.36 36.83
N TRP A 805 13.56 -23.09 36.75
CA TRP A 805 13.21 -22.44 35.48
C TRP A 805 14.41 -22.27 34.54
N MET A 806 15.63 -22.07 35.07
CA MET A 806 16.84 -22.07 34.24
C MET A 806 17.17 -23.44 33.64
N ALA A 807 16.92 -24.53 34.36
CA ALA A 807 17.15 -25.88 33.84
C ALA A 807 16.17 -26.23 32.71
N PHE A 808 14.89 -25.84 32.85
CA PHE A 808 13.86 -26.05 31.84
C PHE A 808 14.14 -25.27 30.53
N TYR A 809 14.69 -24.06 30.63
CA TYR A 809 15.06 -23.25 29.45
C TYR A 809 16.32 -23.76 28.72
N SER A 810 17.22 -24.47 29.40
CA SER A 810 18.41 -25.04 28.76
C SER A 810 18.12 -26.34 27.99
N GLY A 811 17.09 -27.10 28.40
CA GLY A 811 16.69 -28.36 27.78
C GLY A 811 15.91 -28.20 26.46
N LEU A 812 15.16 -27.11 26.31
CA LEU A 812 14.37 -26.82 25.09
C LEU A 812 15.20 -26.33 23.89
N LYS A 813 16.52 -26.15 24.05
CA LYS A 813 17.43 -25.69 22.98
C LYS A 813 18.22 -26.80 22.28
N LYS A 814 17.95 -28.06 22.63
CA LYS A 814 18.53 -29.27 22.02
C LYS A 814 17.43 -30.25 21.56
N VAL A 815 16.49 -29.74 20.78
CA VAL A 815 15.72 -30.43 19.72
C VAL A 815 15.43 -29.34 18.69
#